data_AF-A0A847VWF2-F1
#
_entry.id   AF-A0A847VWF2-F1
#
_cell.length_a   1.000
_cell.length_b   1.000
_cell.length_c   1.000
_cell.angle_alpha   90.00
_cell.angle_beta   90.00
_cell.angle_gamma   90.00
#
_symmetry.space_group_name_H-M   'P 1'
#
loop_
_entity.id
_entity.type
_entity.pdbx_description
1 polymer ?
#
loop_
_entity_poly.entity_id
_entity_poly.type
_entity_poly.pdbx_seq_one_letter_code
_entity_poly.pdbx_strand_id
1 'polypeptide(L)'
;MVKVAKKLFTMSVVAMTILWSVGVAAFIPTAVNAVDCPELEAGDLFKVPGNSAVYLLNADMERMYFPNAEVYKTWYADYSGVVEIPTTCVDAYPAPSVAPYGVNYRPGSRLVKVQISNSVYAVTPNNTKVKIGSEEVAKALYGDKWASIVRDIADVYWPNLVNTGSEITTAALHDGMLVKSGDTVYNVEDGKLYEVDGDLGVAKGDVRTVSESLVSDLEMASETVTAASLVENPAQTTAGHGTGDSTAPETGVFSVSLSANTPSSTSVPANGSRIPFTTVNLKAGSKAAVVNTLTIKRSGLSDRTDIDKVWAERNGVRFSSQQSVNSNDEAIITFSPVLNIPAGQTITLDIVASLTGGGSGNMALGVVDGNSVVVGNLMSLVSYTVASVDLANYAAAVSPKVGDTATQLTAFDFQPDKDVYFRSIVLKNTANEDMSKVLDNVYLEKSGNVVSDSVSIDGRYLTINLKDGGLLVEKNDNVTFRVKGDVIAKEGTTNPGLTFVIAKKEDVSATEKATGFGVSFSDSFAFALNSVNITAGSVSITKKATSPSDTEVIKGAKSVLALVANVKADEAISAEGLVLEATGSGIASSSFENVKVTLNGYSLGTVTPAATMNFDSSFTLKKGDNELKVFVDVATDAASGKSIKFNIDQTTVLNGMSPEYVQSGNTVTDINGSPAGATLTVQGATLTLAKNDGYTDSREIVRGSTQNMLARFNVKAMYDNVKITSIELTPLTPANAINTGAVSNVGVFVDGTQLGSFRAYSSATFSSLNYTLNKDTTKPFEVRADFDSTSTGTVKFNLKFNFEDSRGKSGDETAVSSLTTVIENGTVVVGADASTPESGIILAKADVENTVAAFKLSAVKDSANFTELVFKNGNPVTSTADDRINTYKLYKGTTLLGEANPINGVTTFKLSDKLIVKANSSEVITLKAVLNPIDDRNNTAKTVKAYLTDYKYKGSSGAEVPVSDQTTFFGNTMEIRKTMPLFAAVTPEELLKLGADELLKFTVTADSNEDVVLTKIKFAVTGTGAASTTDYKLYDGSTQVGSTITTPDFSGINVTVGKGLIKTFTLKADTSNVAKDLKVFVTLDKATPGDITWEEVFVDGGNVSTNGAYLKVLPISYEKKY
;
A
#
# COMPACT_ATOMS: atom_id res chain seq x y z
N MET A 1 21.93 48.94 -1.68
CA MET A 1 21.06 49.52 -2.72
C MET A 1 21.22 48.72 -4.03
N VAL A 2 20.86 47.43 -4.07
CA VAL A 2 20.90 46.56 -5.28
C VAL A 2 19.99 45.34 -5.05
N LYS A 3 18.66 45.51 -5.02
CA LYS A 3 17.72 44.37 -4.88
C LYS A 3 16.33 44.55 -5.54
N VAL A 4 16.21 45.40 -6.57
CA VAL A 4 14.92 45.68 -7.26
C VAL A 4 14.94 45.40 -8.77
N ALA A 5 16.07 44.99 -9.37
CA ALA A 5 16.20 44.89 -10.83
C ALA A 5 16.06 43.47 -11.45
N LYS A 6 15.59 42.45 -10.71
CA LYS A 6 15.41 41.08 -11.25
C LYS A 6 13.93 40.64 -11.42
N LYS A 7 12.95 41.53 -11.25
CA LYS A 7 11.51 41.22 -11.35
C LYS A 7 10.79 41.84 -12.57
N LEU A 8 11.50 42.17 -13.65
CA LEU A 8 10.95 43.02 -14.72
C LEU A 8 10.99 42.46 -16.16
N PHE A 9 10.97 41.14 -16.36
CA PHE A 9 10.83 40.60 -17.73
C PHE A 9 9.79 39.50 -17.94
N THR A 10 8.72 39.47 -17.13
CA THR A 10 7.60 38.54 -17.37
C THR A 10 6.27 39.19 -17.00
N MET A 11 5.88 40.23 -17.74
CA MET A 11 4.53 40.81 -17.73
C MET A 11 4.22 41.38 -19.12
N SER A 12 3.12 40.92 -19.73
CA SER A 12 2.62 41.14 -21.11
C SER A 12 2.95 39.94 -22.01
N VAL A 13 2.06 38.97 -22.24
CA VAL A 13 0.65 39.08 -22.66
C VAL A 13 -0.19 37.98 -22.00
N VAL A 14 -0.97 38.34 -20.97
CA VAL A 14 -2.24 37.67 -20.61
C VAL A 14 -3.20 38.79 -20.23
N ALA A 15 -3.77 39.42 -21.24
CA ALA A 15 -4.91 40.32 -21.13
C ALA A 15 -5.82 40.00 -22.32
N MET A 16 -7.11 39.75 -22.04
CA MET A 16 -8.18 39.24 -22.92
C MET A 16 -8.08 37.72 -23.19
N THR A 17 -8.85 36.84 -22.55
CA THR A 17 -10.32 36.78 -22.57
C THR A 17 -10.84 35.78 -21.51
N ILE A 18 -11.31 36.25 -20.35
CA ILE A 18 -12.31 35.55 -19.52
C ILE A 18 -13.29 36.58 -18.94
N LEU A 19 -14.09 37.16 -19.83
CA LEU A 19 -15.50 37.52 -19.64
C LEU A 19 -16.18 36.73 -20.76
N TRP A 20 -17.20 35.89 -20.63
CA TRP A 20 -18.45 35.91 -19.86
C TRP A 20 -18.72 34.46 -19.37
N SER A 21 -19.09 34.19 -18.12
CA SER A 21 -20.50 34.18 -17.70
C SER A 21 -20.59 33.86 -16.20
N VAL A 22 -20.55 34.89 -15.36
CA VAL A 22 -21.10 34.83 -14.00
C VAL A 22 -22.14 35.94 -13.90
N GLY A 23 -23.40 35.55 -14.09
CA GLY A 23 -24.57 36.38 -13.81
C GLY A 23 -24.93 36.27 -12.33
N VAL A 24 -24.90 37.41 -11.66
CA VAL A 24 -25.07 37.69 -10.23
C VAL A 24 -26.47 37.40 -9.68
N ALA A 25 -26.56 36.82 -8.47
CA ALA A 25 -27.36 37.28 -7.31
C ALA A 25 -27.28 36.23 -6.17
N ALA A 26 -26.34 36.34 -5.23
CA ALA A 26 -26.44 37.09 -3.96
C ALA A 26 -27.43 36.50 -2.93
N PHE A 27 -26.94 35.62 -2.06
CA PHE A 27 -27.28 35.57 -0.63
C PHE A 27 -26.06 35.05 0.17
N ILE A 28 -25.37 35.95 0.85
CA ILE A 28 -24.48 35.72 2.01
C ILE A 28 -25.03 36.67 3.10
N PRO A 29 -24.97 36.43 4.43
CA PRO A 29 -23.96 35.61 5.10
C PRO A 29 -24.39 34.79 6.34
N THR A 30 -23.66 33.70 6.63
CA THR A 30 -23.02 33.56 7.94
C THR A 30 -21.62 32.99 7.74
N ALA A 31 -20.64 33.66 8.35
CA ALA A 31 -19.23 33.44 8.16
C ALA A 31 -18.78 32.10 8.76
N VAL A 32 -18.35 31.18 7.89
CA VAL A 32 -17.24 30.28 8.22
C VAL A 32 -16.03 30.91 7.56
N ASN A 33 -15.00 31.22 8.34
CA ASN A 33 -13.72 31.68 7.79
C ASN A 33 -13.27 30.64 6.76
N ALA A 34 -13.28 31.00 5.47
CA ALA A 34 -12.58 30.23 4.47
C ALA A 34 -11.11 30.22 4.90
N VAL A 35 -10.59 29.05 5.25
CA VAL A 35 -9.16 28.90 5.48
C VAL A 35 -8.49 29.07 4.13
N ASP A 36 -7.66 30.09 4.01
CA ASP A 36 -6.82 30.33 2.84
C ASP A 36 -5.73 29.25 2.83
N CYS A 37 -5.98 28.14 2.13
CA CYS A 37 -4.99 27.08 1.95
C CYS A 37 -3.98 27.52 0.89
N PRO A 38 -2.66 27.39 1.13
CA PRO A 38 -1.66 27.64 0.10
C PRO A 38 -1.91 26.75 -1.12
N GLU A 39 -1.87 27.32 -2.32
CA GLU A 39 -1.90 26.56 -3.56
C GLU A 39 -0.57 25.79 -3.68
N LEU A 40 -0.63 24.46 -3.60
CA LEU A 40 0.52 23.57 -3.77
C LEU A 40 0.40 22.83 -5.09
N GLU A 41 1.53 22.58 -5.74
CA GLU A 41 1.65 21.84 -6.99
C GLU A 41 2.37 20.49 -6.78
N ALA A 42 2.28 19.59 -7.75
CA ALA A 42 3.04 18.34 -7.72
C ALA A 42 4.55 18.62 -7.67
N GLY A 43 5.27 17.91 -6.79
CA GLY A 43 6.68 18.14 -6.49
C GLY A 43 6.91 19.05 -5.28
N ASP A 44 5.89 19.76 -4.80
CA ASP A 44 6.03 20.60 -3.61
C ASP A 44 6.21 19.76 -2.34
N LEU A 45 7.03 20.32 -1.44
CA LEU A 45 7.25 19.77 -0.11
C LEU A 45 6.42 20.55 0.89
N PHE A 46 5.69 19.84 1.76
CA PHE A 46 5.00 20.49 2.86
C PHE A 46 5.17 19.78 4.19
N LYS A 47 4.91 20.53 5.27
CA LYS A 47 4.77 20.02 6.63
C LYS A 47 3.58 20.67 7.31
N VAL A 48 3.18 20.07 8.43
CA VAL A 48 2.03 20.53 9.23
C VAL A 48 2.54 21.03 10.58
N PRO A 49 2.08 22.19 11.09
CA PRO A 49 2.46 22.71 12.40
C PRO A 49 2.28 21.65 13.50
N GLY A 50 3.30 21.48 14.35
CA GLY A 50 3.29 20.49 15.43
C GLY A 50 3.60 19.04 15.02
N ASN A 51 3.80 18.77 13.72
CA ASN A 51 4.25 17.48 13.21
C ASN A 51 5.68 17.58 12.64
N SER A 52 6.53 16.59 12.92
CA SER A 52 7.91 16.52 12.43
C SER A 52 8.06 15.89 11.03
N ALA A 53 6.99 15.30 10.48
CA ALA A 53 7.01 14.68 9.16
C ALA A 53 7.01 15.73 8.04
N VAL A 54 7.81 15.46 7.01
CA VAL A 54 7.80 16.18 5.73
C VAL A 54 7.14 15.29 4.69
N TYR A 55 6.33 15.89 3.84
CA TYR A 55 5.60 15.23 2.77
C TYR A 55 5.99 15.83 1.42
N LEU A 56 6.11 14.97 0.41
CA LEU A 56 6.19 15.32 -1.00
C LEU A 56 4.80 15.13 -1.63
N LEU A 57 4.33 16.08 -2.43
CA LEU A 57 3.17 15.85 -3.30
C LEU A 57 3.61 15.16 -4.58
N ASN A 58 3.05 13.97 -4.86
CA ASN A 58 3.32 13.27 -6.12
C ASN A 58 2.53 13.90 -7.28
N ALA A 59 2.72 13.37 -8.49
CA ALA A 59 2.04 13.85 -9.70
C ALA A 59 0.49 13.74 -9.64
N ASP A 60 -0.03 12.86 -8.78
CA ASP A 60 -1.46 12.62 -8.57
C ASP A 60 -2.05 13.44 -7.40
N MET A 61 -1.28 14.41 -6.87
CA MET A 61 -1.63 15.26 -5.73
C MET A 61 -1.80 14.50 -4.40
N GLU A 62 -1.15 13.35 -4.26
CA GLU A 62 -1.13 12.55 -3.04
C GLU A 62 0.12 12.84 -2.20
N ARG A 63 -0.01 12.84 -0.87
CA ARG A 63 1.07 13.10 0.07
C ARG A 63 1.92 11.85 0.34
N MET A 64 3.15 11.85 -0.15
CA MET A 64 4.16 10.82 0.14
C MET A 64 5.02 11.25 1.34
N TYR A 65 5.14 10.42 2.37
CA TYR A 65 5.98 10.76 3.54
C TYR A 65 7.47 10.47 3.29
N PHE A 66 8.36 11.21 3.94
CA PHE A 66 9.76 10.80 4.09
C PHE A 66 9.91 9.93 5.36
N PRO A 67 10.38 8.67 5.26
CA PRO A 67 10.48 7.77 6.42
C PRO A 67 11.39 8.30 7.53
N ASN A 68 12.46 9.00 7.18
CA ASN A 68 13.37 9.65 8.12
C ASN A 68 14.15 10.79 7.44
N ALA A 69 14.88 11.57 8.26
CA ALA A 69 15.66 12.71 7.78
C ALA A 69 16.83 12.32 6.86
N GLU A 70 17.35 11.09 6.94
CA GLU A 70 18.45 10.66 6.06
C GLU A 70 17.95 10.45 4.63
N VAL A 71 16.76 9.86 4.45
CA VAL A 71 16.13 9.73 3.12
C VAL A 71 15.90 11.10 2.50
N TYR A 72 15.38 12.06 3.26
CA TYR A 72 15.21 13.44 2.78
C TYR A 72 16.55 14.05 2.30
N LYS A 73 17.62 13.86 3.07
CA LYS A 73 18.96 14.39 2.77
C LYS A 73 19.65 13.73 1.58
N THR A 74 19.15 12.59 1.06
CA THR A 74 19.64 12.07 -0.22
C THR A 74 19.11 12.84 -1.43
N TRP A 75 18.04 13.61 -1.25
CA TRP A 75 17.37 14.37 -2.30
C TRP A 75 17.55 15.89 -2.14
N TYR A 76 17.56 16.40 -0.91
CA TYR A 76 17.56 17.84 -0.63
C TYR A 76 18.64 18.25 0.38
N ALA A 77 19.25 19.44 0.17
CA ALA A 77 20.34 19.92 1.01
C ALA A 77 19.87 20.37 2.40
N ASP A 78 18.73 21.04 2.46
CA ASP A 78 18.12 21.57 3.68
C ASP A 78 16.58 21.60 3.55
N TYR A 79 15.90 22.12 4.59
CA TYR A 79 14.44 22.19 4.67
C TYR A 79 13.86 23.52 4.15
N SER A 80 14.63 24.35 3.44
CA SER A 80 14.18 25.68 3.00
C SER A 80 13.05 25.63 1.95
N GLY A 81 12.92 24.53 1.22
CA GLY A 81 11.84 24.28 0.26
C GLY A 81 10.56 23.70 0.86
N VAL A 82 10.49 23.46 2.17
CA VAL A 82 9.30 22.87 2.82
C VAL A 82 8.31 23.95 3.22
N VAL A 83 7.14 23.97 2.59
CA VAL A 83 6.04 24.87 2.89
C VAL A 83 5.27 24.38 4.13
N GLU A 84 4.94 25.29 5.05
CA GLU A 84 4.10 24.95 6.21
C GLU A 84 2.63 25.23 5.88
N ILE A 85 1.78 24.19 5.90
CA ILE A 85 0.34 24.33 5.64
C ILE A 85 -0.50 24.11 6.91
N PRO A 86 -1.64 24.81 7.06
CA PRO A 86 -2.56 24.57 8.18
C PRO A 86 -3.08 23.12 8.23
N THR A 87 -3.34 22.59 9.43
CA THR A 87 -3.88 21.23 9.63
C THR A 87 -5.20 20.99 8.88
N THR A 88 -6.00 22.03 8.67
CA THR A 88 -7.28 21.98 7.96
C THR A 88 -7.14 21.81 6.43
N CYS A 89 -5.95 22.05 5.88
CA CYS A 89 -5.68 21.92 4.44
C CYS A 89 -5.15 20.54 4.04
N VAL A 90 -4.81 19.71 5.03
CA VAL A 90 -4.16 18.40 4.84
C VAL A 90 -5.09 17.40 4.15
N ASP A 91 -6.40 17.51 4.35
CA ASP A 91 -7.39 16.62 3.73
C ASP A 91 -7.54 16.84 2.22
N ALA A 92 -7.01 17.95 1.68
CA ALA A 92 -6.94 18.17 0.23
C ALA A 92 -5.89 17.26 -0.45
N TYR A 93 -4.96 16.69 0.32
CA TYR A 93 -3.86 15.87 -0.19
C TYR A 93 -3.92 14.48 0.47
N PRO A 94 -4.66 13.52 -0.12
CA PRO A 94 -4.78 12.17 0.43
C PRO A 94 -3.45 11.42 0.38
N ALA A 95 -3.27 10.38 1.18
CA ALA A 95 -2.11 9.50 1.05
C ALA A 95 -2.32 8.53 -0.13
N PRO A 96 -1.24 8.05 -0.77
CA PRO A 96 -1.34 7.06 -1.85
C PRO A 96 -2.15 5.83 -1.43
N SER A 97 -3.04 5.38 -2.30
CA SER A 97 -3.86 4.18 -2.07
C SER A 97 -3.10 2.87 -2.34
N VAL A 98 -2.00 2.96 -3.09
CA VAL A 98 -1.10 1.86 -3.43
C VAL A 98 0.36 2.25 -3.17
N ALA A 99 1.20 1.27 -2.84
CA ALA A 99 2.62 1.53 -2.66
C ALA A 99 3.26 2.04 -3.97
N PRO A 100 4.23 2.98 -3.91
CA PRO A 100 4.92 3.44 -2.71
C PRO A 100 4.13 4.49 -1.91
N TYR A 101 4.06 4.30 -0.59
CA TYR A 101 3.37 5.23 0.32
C TYR A 101 4.28 6.39 0.77
N GLY A 102 5.60 6.24 0.62
CA GLY A 102 6.60 7.21 1.00
C GLY A 102 7.82 7.19 0.07
N VAL A 103 8.64 8.23 0.17
CA VAL A 103 9.85 8.41 -0.64
C VAL A 103 10.97 7.48 -0.16
N ASN A 104 11.69 6.84 -1.07
CA ASN A 104 12.84 5.97 -0.78
C ASN A 104 14.18 6.71 -0.94
N TYR A 105 15.28 6.09 -0.49
CA TYR A 105 16.64 6.58 -0.74
C TYR A 105 16.87 6.82 -2.23
N ARG A 106 17.61 7.88 -2.57
CA ARG A 106 18.02 8.15 -3.96
C ARG A 106 18.73 6.93 -4.55
N PRO A 107 18.42 6.51 -5.79
CA PRO A 107 19.11 5.41 -6.45
C PRO A 107 20.63 5.54 -6.34
N GLY A 108 21.32 4.42 -6.08
CA GLY A 108 22.78 4.34 -5.92
C GLY A 108 23.38 5.02 -4.67
N SER A 109 22.60 5.75 -3.86
CA SER A 109 23.12 6.49 -2.70
C SER A 109 23.41 5.61 -1.48
N ARG A 110 22.53 4.67 -1.17
CA ARG A 110 22.61 3.78 0.01
C ARG A 110 22.28 2.35 -0.39
N LEU A 111 22.83 1.42 0.39
CA LEU A 111 22.41 0.02 0.38
C LEU A 111 21.38 -0.18 1.50
N VAL A 112 20.44 -1.08 1.31
CA VAL A 112 19.33 -1.28 2.25
C VAL A 112 19.17 -2.75 2.62
N LYS A 113 18.74 -3.02 3.85
CA LYS A 113 18.32 -4.34 4.29
C LYS A 113 17.11 -4.23 5.21
N VAL A 114 16.31 -5.30 5.29
CA VAL A 114 15.30 -5.41 6.35
C VAL A 114 16.01 -5.83 7.64
N GLN A 115 15.60 -5.27 8.78
CA GLN A 115 16.20 -5.56 10.09
C GLN A 115 16.29 -7.05 10.44
N ILE A 116 15.37 -7.87 9.92
CA ILE A 116 15.29 -9.31 10.17
C ILE A 116 16.09 -10.17 9.18
N SER A 117 16.79 -9.56 8.21
CA SER A 117 17.55 -10.26 7.17
C SER A 117 18.97 -9.70 7.02
N ASN A 118 19.91 -10.57 6.67
CA ASN A 118 21.27 -10.17 6.30
C ASN A 118 21.44 -9.94 4.80
N SER A 119 20.38 -10.13 3.99
CA SER A 119 20.43 -9.82 2.56
C SER A 119 20.46 -8.31 2.34
N VAL A 120 21.45 -7.85 1.57
CA VAL A 120 21.67 -6.44 1.26
C VAL A 120 21.24 -6.16 -0.16
N TYR A 121 20.55 -5.05 -0.36
CA TYR A 121 19.99 -4.65 -1.64
C TYR A 121 20.49 -3.26 -2.03
N ALA A 122 20.80 -3.06 -3.30
CA ALA A 122 20.92 -1.73 -3.89
C ALA A 122 19.53 -1.18 -4.19
N VAL A 123 19.34 0.12 -3.97
CA VAL A 123 18.17 0.85 -4.46
C VAL A 123 18.50 1.37 -5.84
N THR A 124 17.74 0.91 -6.84
CA THR A 124 17.85 1.36 -8.24
C THR A 124 16.58 2.15 -8.62
N PRO A 125 16.56 2.85 -9.76
CA PRO A 125 15.41 3.64 -10.18
C PRO A 125 14.09 2.85 -10.18
N ASN A 126 12.98 3.59 -10.17
CA ASN A 126 11.62 3.04 -10.12
C ASN A 126 11.29 2.29 -8.82
N ASN A 127 11.83 2.74 -7.68
CA ASN A 127 11.61 2.11 -6.37
C ASN A 127 11.94 0.61 -6.38
N THR A 128 13.04 0.25 -7.05
CA THR A 128 13.44 -1.14 -7.27
C THR A 128 14.53 -1.53 -6.28
N LYS A 129 14.37 -2.71 -5.66
CA LYS A 129 15.44 -3.34 -4.86
C LYS A 129 16.14 -4.43 -5.68
N VAL A 130 17.47 -4.38 -5.69
CA VAL A 130 18.31 -5.34 -6.40
C VAL A 130 19.24 -6.01 -5.41
N LYS A 131 19.17 -7.34 -5.27
CA LYS A 131 19.97 -8.08 -4.29
C LYS A 131 21.45 -8.07 -4.69
N ILE A 132 22.34 -7.82 -3.73
CA ILE A 132 23.79 -7.96 -3.93
C ILE A 132 24.18 -9.40 -3.59
N GLY A 133 24.80 -10.10 -4.55
CA GLY A 133 25.02 -11.54 -4.45
C GLY A 133 26.12 -11.96 -3.49
N SER A 134 27.12 -11.11 -3.23
CA SER A 134 28.19 -11.40 -2.28
C SER A 134 28.89 -10.16 -1.73
N GLU A 135 29.69 -10.32 -0.68
CA GLU A 135 30.53 -9.25 -0.12
C GLU A 135 31.58 -8.76 -1.12
N GLU A 136 32.12 -9.65 -1.96
CA GLU A 136 33.08 -9.31 -3.01
C GLU A 136 32.44 -8.40 -4.05
N VAL A 137 31.20 -8.68 -4.47
CA VAL A 137 30.43 -7.82 -5.38
C VAL A 137 30.17 -6.46 -4.73
N ALA A 138 29.81 -6.43 -3.44
CA ALA A 138 29.59 -5.18 -2.72
C ALA A 138 30.87 -4.32 -2.63
N LYS A 139 32.02 -4.94 -2.34
CA LYS A 139 33.33 -4.25 -2.31
C LYS A 139 33.73 -3.72 -3.69
N ALA A 140 33.46 -4.48 -4.75
CA ALA A 140 33.79 -4.06 -6.11
C ALA A 140 32.99 -2.83 -6.57
N LEU A 141 31.71 -2.72 -6.18
CA LEU A 141 30.84 -1.62 -6.57
C LEU A 141 30.90 -0.41 -5.62
N TYR A 142 31.07 -0.64 -4.31
CA TYR A 142 30.94 0.40 -3.28
C TYR A 142 32.20 0.60 -2.42
N GLY A 143 33.26 -0.16 -2.67
CA GLY A 143 34.54 -0.11 -1.95
C GLY A 143 34.56 -0.89 -0.62
N ASP A 144 35.73 -0.96 0.02
CA ASP A 144 35.94 -1.74 1.25
C ASP A 144 35.05 -1.32 2.42
N LYS A 145 34.54 -0.08 2.39
CA LYS A 145 33.64 0.49 3.40
C LYS A 145 32.16 0.39 3.04
N TRP A 146 31.77 -0.46 2.08
CA TRP A 146 30.37 -0.62 1.64
C TRP A 146 29.39 -0.88 2.79
N ALA A 147 29.81 -1.62 3.83
CA ALA A 147 28.97 -1.90 5.00
C ALA A 147 28.52 -0.61 5.73
N SER A 148 29.31 0.47 5.66
CA SER A 148 29.01 1.75 6.31
C SER A 148 27.87 2.54 5.64
N ILE A 149 27.52 2.19 4.40
CA ILE A 149 26.41 2.82 3.66
C ILE A 149 25.15 1.93 3.63
N VAL A 150 25.17 0.78 4.30
CA VAL A 150 24.00 -0.07 4.50
C VAL A 150 23.09 0.56 5.55
N ARG A 151 21.78 0.58 5.30
CA ARG A 151 20.74 1.10 6.20
C ARG A 151 19.68 0.06 6.47
N ASP A 152 19.30 -0.04 7.74
CA ASP A 152 18.16 -0.84 8.16
C ASP A 152 16.87 -0.11 7.80
N ILE A 153 16.04 -0.76 6.99
CA ILE A 153 14.67 -0.34 6.71
C ILE A 153 13.73 -1.15 7.59
N ALA A 154 12.87 -0.46 8.35
CA ALA A 154 11.82 -1.09 9.13
C ALA A 154 10.84 -1.82 8.19
N ASP A 155 10.33 -2.97 8.61
CA ASP A 155 9.50 -3.85 7.78
C ASP A 155 8.27 -3.14 7.19
N VAL A 156 7.68 -2.19 7.93
CA VAL A 156 6.55 -1.35 7.50
C VAL A 156 6.86 -0.45 6.29
N TYR A 157 8.12 -0.09 6.06
CA TYR A 157 8.55 0.74 4.94
C TYR A 157 9.10 -0.09 3.77
N TRP A 158 9.32 -1.39 3.95
CA TRP A 158 9.81 -2.29 2.91
C TRP A 158 8.89 -2.35 1.66
N PRO A 159 7.55 -2.31 1.78
CA PRO A 159 6.65 -2.26 0.63
C PRO A 159 6.82 -1.03 -0.27
N ASN A 160 7.48 0.05 0.20
CA ASN A 160 7.77 1.21 -0.66
C ASN A 160 8.79 0.86 -1.77
N LEU A 161 9.60 -0.19 -1.60
CA LEU A 161 10.45 -0.74 -2.66
C LEU A 161 9.65 -1.77 -3.47
N VAL A 162 8.73 -1.25 -4.29
CA VAL A 162 7.69 -2.00 -5.00
C VAL A 162 8.29 -3.07 -5.92
N ASN A 163 9.35 -2.71 -6.64
CA ASN A 163 9.93 -3.56 -7.68
C ASN A 163 11.09 -4.40 -7.13
N THR A 164 11.37 -5.54 -7.79
CA THR A 164 12.52 -6.41 -7.47
C THR A 164 13.26 -6.71 -8.76
N GLY A 165 14.54 -6.31 -8.83
CA GLY A 165 15.39 -6.59 -9.99
C GLY A 165 16.23 -7.85 -9.81
N SER A 166 16.92 -8.23 -10.88
CA SER A 166 17.80 -9.41 -10.92
C SER A 166 18.99 -9.25 -9.99
N GLU A 167 19.30 -10.30 -9.22
CA GLU A 167 20.45 -10.32 -8.31
C GLU A 167 21.77 -10.06 -9.05
N ILE A 168 22.60 -9.17 -8.49
CA ILE A 168 23.93 -8.86 -9.02
C ILE A 168 24.90 -9.92 -8.49
N THR A 169 25.05 -11.00 -9.25
CA THR A 169 25.94 -12.13 -8.92
C THR A 169 27.39 -11.91 -9.32
N THR A 170 27.62 -11.01 -10.28
CA THR A 170 28.94 -10.57 -10.75
C THR A 170 28.97 -9.05 -10.69
N ALA A 171 30.09 -8.45 -10.26
CA ALA A 171 30.20 -6.99 -10.16
C ALA A 171 29.91 -6.35 -11.53
N ALA A 172 28.81 -5.62 -11.60
CA ALA A 172 28.36 -4.86 -12.76
C ALA A 172 27.73 -3.56 -12.25
N LEU A 173 28.07 -2.44 -12.89
CA LEU A 173 27.47 -1.15 -12.57
C LEU A 173 25.97 -1.23 -12.84
N HIS A 174 25.17 -0.73 -11.89
CA HIS A 174 23.72 -0.72 -12.00
C HIS A 174 23.20 0.71 -12.05
N ASP A 175 22.00 0.86 -12.60
CA ASP A 175 21.38 2.17 -12.79
C ASP A 175 21.22 2.93 -11.46
N GLY A 176 21.44 4.24 -11.54
CA GLY A 176 21.46 5.19 -10.42
C GLY A 176 22.81 5.33 -9.71
N MET A 177 23.82 4.53 -10.05
CA MET A 177 25.17 4.73 -9.48
C MET A 177 25.84 5.99 -10.05
N LEU A 178 26.50 6.74 -9.17
CA LEU A 178 27.47 7.75 -9.56
C LEU A 178 28.87 7.17 -9.44
N VAL A 179 29.59 7.09 -10.55
CA VAL A 179 30.95 6.52 -10.59
C VAL A 179 31.96 7.56 -11.09
N LYS A 180 33.18 7.50 -10.57
CA LYS A 180 34.28 8.37 -10.98
C LYS A 180 35.29 7.58 -11.82
N SER A 181 35.64 8.12 -12.99
CA SER A 181 36.75 7.65 -13.84
C SER A 181 37.67 8.83 -14.15
N GLY A 182 38.96 8.72 -13.82
CA GLY A 182 39.86 9.88 -13.83
C GLY A 182 39.36 10.96 -12.88
N ASP A 183 39.13 12.19 -13.38
CA ASP A 183 38.53 13.30 -12.62
C ASP A 183 37.04 13.54 -12.89
N THR A 184 36.46 12.81 -13.85
CA THR A 184 35.08 12.98 -14.31
C THR A 184 34.13 12.04 -13.57
N VAL A 185 32.93 12.54 -13.25
CA VAL A 185 31.86 11.76 -12.62
C VAL A 185 30.82 11.41 -13.68
N TYR A 186 30.37 10.15 -13.66
CA TYR A 186 29.38 9.61 -14.56
C TYR A 186 28.17 9.08 -13.77
N ASN A 187 26.97 9.30 -14.29
CA ASN A 187 25.75 8.64 -13.87
C ASN A 187 25.53 7.38 -14.71
N VAL A 188 25.20 6.27 -14.06
CA VAL A 188 24.81 5.02 -14.73
C VAL A 188 23.29 5.06 -14.94
N GLU A 189 22.84 5.07 -16.19
CA GLU A 189 21.41 5.10 -16.54
C GLU A 189 21.18 4.28 -17.81
N ASP A 190 20.17 3.40 -17.79
CA ASP A 190 19.84 2.45 -18.87
C ASP A 190 21.07 1.68 -19.40
N GLY A 191 21.99 1.30 -18.49
CA GLY A 191 23.22 0.58 -18.86
C GLY A 191 24.25 1.40 -19.64
N LYS A 192 24.17 2.74 -19.61
CA LYS A 192 25.17 3.65 -20.18
C LYS A 192 25.75 4.61 -19.15
N LEU A 193 26.93 5.16 -19.44
CA LEU A 193 27.60 6.17 -18.62
C LEU A 193 27.38 7.57 -19.20
N TYR A 194 26.67 8.42 -18.45
CA TYR A 194 26.45 9.82 -18.80
C TYR A 194 27.35 10.72 -17.96
N GLU A 195 28.19 11.55 -18.58
CA GLU A 195 29.01 12.52 -17.84
C GLU A 195 28.11 13.53 -17.11
N VAL A 196 28.42 13.79 -15.83
CA VAL A 196 27.63 14.70 -14.99
C VAL A 196 28.23 16.11 -15.04
N ASP A 197 27.45 17.06 -15.56
CA ASP A 197 27.80 18.48 -15.62
C ASP A 197 27.24 19.25 -14.40
N GLY A 198 28.03 20.17 -13.85
CA GLY A 198 27.66 21.02 -12.71
C GLY A 198 28.09 20.54 -11.32
N ASP A 199 27.68 21.28 -10.28
CA ASP A 199 27.98 20.94 -8.88
C ASP A 199 27.01 19.88 -8.35
N LEU A 200 27.55 18.72 -7.96
CA LEU A 200 26.82 17.55 -7.46
C LEU A 200 25.97 17.80 -6.20
N GLY A 201 26.17 18.91 -5.48
CA GLY A 201 25.35 19.28 -4.33
C GLY A 201 25.26 18.14 -3.30
N VAL A 202 24.03 17.67 -3.01
CA VAL A 202 23.79 16.57 -2.06
C VAL A 202 24.31 15.22 -2.52
N ALA A 203 24.43 15.00 -3.83
CA ALA A 203 24.87 13.74 -4.41
C ALA A 203 26.40 13.55 -4.35
N LYS A 204 27.15 14.61 -4.00
CA LYS A 204 28.62 14.61 -3.95
C LYS A 204 29.19 13.51 -3.04
N GLY A 205 28.52 13.20 -1.94
CA GLY A 205 28.95 12.16 -0.98
C GLY A 205 28.70 10.72 -1.43
N ASP A 206 28.00 10.53 -2.55
CA ASP A 206 27.55 9.22 -3.03
C ASP A 206 28.32 8.70 -4.24
N VAL A 207 29.29 9.48 -4.74
CA VAL A 207 30.16 9.08 -5.85
C VAL A 207 31.06 7.91 -5.43
N ARG A 208 31.13 6.87 -6.27
CA ARG A 208 31.91 5.66 -6.05
C ARG A 208 33.12 5.62 -6.98
N THR A 209 34.25 5.18 -6.44
CA THR A 209 35.42 4.84 -7.24
C THR A 209 35.37 3.34 -7.50
N VAL A 210 35.32 2.95 -8.76
CA VAL A 210 35.25 1.56 -9.23
C VAL A 210 36.45 1.26 -10.12
N SER A 211 36.72 -0.01 -10.44
CA SER A 211 37.82 -0.36 -11.34
C SER A 211 37.54 0.13 -12.77
N GLU A 212 38.59 0.48 -13.51
CA GLU A 212 38.47 0.92 -14.91
C GLU A 212 37.78 -0.13 -15.79
N SER A 213 37.92 -1.42 -15.47
CA SER A 213 37.24 -2.51 -16.17
C SER A 213 35.71 -2.39 -16.12
N LEU A 214 35.15 -2.03 -14.95
CA LEU A 214 33.70 -1.88 -14.76
C LEU A 214 33.17 -0.65 -15.50
N VAL A 215 33.99 0.40 -15.61
CA VAL A 215 33.65 1.60 -16.39
C VAL A 215 33.68 1.28 -17.89
N SER A 216 34.67 0.51 -18.36
CA SER A 216 34.79 0.13 -19.77
C SER A 216 33.78 -0.90 -20.24
N ASP A 217 33.13 -1.63 -19.33
CA ASP A 217 32.08 -2.60 -19.65
C ASP A 217 30.75 -1.92 -20.08
N LEU A 218 30.59 -0.63 -19.79
CA LEU A 218 29.43 0.16 -20.23
C LEU A 218 29.80 1.15 -21.34
N GLU A 219 28.86 1.38 -22.26
CA GLU A 219 29.01 2.38 -23.31
C GLU A 219 28.93 3.79 -22.71
N MET A 220 29.89 4.68 -23.05
CA MET A 220 29.75 6.09 -22.72
C MET A 220 28.75 6.76 -23.65
N ALA A 221 27.77 7.43 -23.07
CA ALA A 221 26.85 8.28 -23.81
C ALA A 221 27.58 9.51 -24.37
N SER A 222 27.16 9.98 -25.55
CA SER A 222 27.64 11.24 -26.13
C SER A 222 27.07 12.49 -25.47
N GLU A 223 26.08 12.30 -24.59
CA GLU A 223 25.32 13.36 -23.94
C GLU A 223 25.66 13.44 -22.45
N THR A 224 25.50 14.63 -21.86
CA THR A 224 25.76 14.86 -20.42
C THR A 224 24.45 15.05 -19.65
N VAL A 225 24.41 14.55 -18.42
CA VAL A 225 23.32 14.84 -17.46
C VAL A 225 23.73 15.98 -16.55
N THR A 226 22.79 16.80 -16.10
CA THR A 226 23.11 17.86 -15.12
C THR A 226 23.05 17.30 -13.70
N ALA A 227 23.83 17.87 -12.78
CA ALA A 227 23.75 17.52 -11.35
C ALA A 227 22.39 17.83 -10.69
N ALA A 228 21.55 18.67 -11.32
CA ALA A 228 20.21 19.05 -10.85
C ALA A 228 19.10 18.09 -11.33
N SER A 229 19.34 17.42 -12.47
CA SER A 229 18.87 16.06 -12.73
C SER A 229 19.43 15.15 -11.59
N LEU A 230 19.49 13.83 -11.56
CA LEU A 230 19.88 13.03 -10.36
C LEU A 230 18.94 13.16 -9.13
N VAL A 231 18.47 14.35 -8.74
CA VAL A 231 17.69 14.66 -7.53
C VAL A 231 16.30 15.23 -7.82
N GLU A 232 15.93 15.46 -9.08
CA GLU A 232 14.64 16.07 -9.46
C GLU A 232 13.42 15.15 -9.27
N ASN A 233 13.63 13.83 -9.14
CA ASN A 233 12.56 12.83 -9.12
C ASN A 233 12.55 11.97 -7.83
N PRO A 234 12.25 12.56 -6.66
CA PRO A 234 12.23 11.84 -5.37
C PRO A 234 11.14 10.77 -5.28
N ALA A 235 10.03 10.92 -6.01
CA ALA A 235 9.00 9.89 -6.09
C ALA A 235 9.45 8.64 -6.88
N GLN A 236 10.57 8.74 -7.62
CA GLN A 236 11.13 7.69 -8.48
C GLN A 236 10.06 7.10 -9.42
N THR A 237 9.27 7.98 -10.03
CA THR A 237 8.32 7.60 -11.09
C THR A 237 9.03 7.62 -12.44
N THR A 238 8.55 6.94 -13.49
CA THR A 238 9.25 6.77 -14.79
C THR A 238 9.34 8.05 -15.65
N ALA A 239 9.73 9.17 -15.08
CA ALA A 239 10.26 10.34 -15.78
C ALA A 239 11.80 10.21 -15.85
N GLY A 240 12.30 9.82 -17.03
CA GLY A 240 13.73 9.79 -17.34
C GLY A 240 14.32 11.20 -17.34
N HIS A 241 15.58 11.30 -16.92
CA HIS A 241 16.34 12.55 -16.94
C HIS A 241 16.73 12.85 -18.38
N GLY A 242 16.24 13.98 -18.91
CA GLY A 242 16.73 14.53 -20.17
C GLY A 242 18.11 15.15 -19.98
N THR A 243 19.05 14.71 -20.81
CA THR A 243 20.27 15.46 -21.14
C THR A 243 19.89 16.73 -21.91
N GLY A 244 20.64 17.81 -21.68
CA GLY A 244 20.35 19.11 -22.25
C GLY A 244 20.58 19.16 -23.76
N ASP A 245 19.64 19.82 -24.45
CA ASP A 245 19.65 20.24 -25.86
C ASP A 245 19.39 19.15 -26.92
N SER A 246 18.26 18.48 -26.79
CA SER A 246 17.35 18.41 -27.94
C SER A 246 16.35 19.54 -27.75
N THR A 247 16.22 20.41 -28.75
CA THR A 247 15.18 21.43 -28.84
C THR A 247 13.88 20.85 -28.30
N ALA A 248 13.46 21.32 -27.12
CA ALA A 248 12.11 21.11 -26.66
C ALA A 248 11.22 21.49 -27.83
N PRO A 249 10.37 20.59 -28.35
CA PRO A 249 9.38 21.02 -29.30
C PRO A 249 8.53 22.05 -28.55
N GLU A 250 8.66 23.29 -28.99
CA GLU A 250 7.77 24.35 -28.56
C GLU A 250 6.34 23.84 -28.73
N THR A 251 5.56 23.96 -27.65
CA THR A 251 4.09 23.88 -27.67
C THR A 251 3.49 22.68 -28.43
N GLY A 252 3.23 21.58 -27.70
CA GLY A 252 2.18 20.61 -28.07
C GLY A 252 2.63 19.22 -28.55
N VAL A 253 3.84 18.76 -28.23
CA VAL A 253 4.36 17.47 -28.71
C VAL A 253 4.56 16.47 -27.55
N PHE A 254 4.31 15.19 -27.82
CA PHE A 254 4.38 14.03 -26.92
C PHE A 254 5.48 13.07 -27.39
N SER A 255 6.00 12.21 -26.52
CA SER A 255 6.91 11.12 -26.92
C SER A 255 6.15 9.80 -27.11
N VAL A 256 6.66 8.93 -27.98
CA VAL A 256 6.12 7.59 -28.20
C VAL A 256 7.12 6.55 -27.70
N SER A 257 6.66 5.60 -26.90
CA SER A 257 7.46 4.44 -26.49
C SER A 257 6.69 3.14 -26.69
N LEU A 258 7.41 2.02 -26.79
CA LEU A 258 6.77 0.72 -26.87
C LEU A 258 6.17 0.36 -25.50
N SER A 259 4.94 -0.14 -25.49
CA SER A 259 4.30 -0.63 -24.26
C SER A 259 4.70 -2.08 -23.99
N ALA A 260 4.84 -2.44 -22.71
CA ALA A 260 5.04 -3.83 -22.27
C ALA A 260 3.88 -4.75 -22.69
N ASN A 261 2.70 -4.18 -23.00
CA ASN A 261 1.53 -4.91 -23.50
C ASN A 261 1.58 -5.20 -25.01
N THR A 262 2.67 -4.81 -25.70
CA THR A 262 2.83 -5.13 -27.12
C THR A 262 2.76 -6.64 -27.34
N PRO A 263 1.91 -7.13 -28.25
CA PRO A 263 1.80 -8.56 -28.54
C PRO A 263 3.15 -9.21 -28.88
N SER A 264 3.42 -10.39 -28.31
CA SER A 264 4.59 -11.20 -28.66
C SER A 264 4.51 -11.67 -30.12
N SER A 265 5.66 -11.82 -30.78
CA SER A 265 5.73 -12.38 -32.15
C SER A 265 4.95 -13.69 -32.24
N THR A 266 3.97 -13.75 -33.16
CA THR A 266 3.09 -14.92 -33.33
C THR A 266 2.59 -15.03 -34.77
N SER A 267 1.89 -16.13 -35.07
CA SER A 267 1.14 -16.29 -36.32
C SER A 267 -0.21 -15.59 -36.23
N VAL A 268 -0.55 -14.79 -37.24
CA VAL A 268 -1.82 -14.05 -37.34
C VAL A 268 -2.60 -14.47 -38.59
N PRO A 269 -3.93 -14.61 -38.51
CA PRO A 269 -4.78 -14.98 -39.65
C PRO A 269 -4.75 -13.90 -40.73
N ALA A 270 -4.51 -14.29 -41.98
CA ALA A 270 -4.42 -13.34 -43.09
C ALA A 270 -5.75 -12.62 -43.41
N ASN A 271 -6.89 -13.06 -42.87
CA ASN A 271 -8.23 -12.51 -43.15
C ASN A 271 -8.95 -11.90 -41.93
N GLY A 272 -8.26 -11.69 -40.81
CA GLY A 272 -8.87 -11.12 -39.61
C GLY A 272 -9.25 -9.64 -39.77
N SER A 273 -10.44 -9.24 -39.29
CA SER A 273 -10.86 -7.84 -39.32
C SER A 273 -10.23 -6.96 -38.23
N ARG A 274 -9.63 -7.57 -37.20
CA ARG A 274 -9.00 -6.86 -36.07
C ARG A 274 -7.79 -7.64 -35.55
N ILE A 275 -6.60 -7.30 -36.01
CA ILE A 275 -5.33 -7.91 -35.62
C ILE A 275 -4.48 -6.87 -34.87
N PRO A 276 -4.21 -7.04 -33.56
CA PRO A 276 -3.32 -6.14 -32.82
C PRO A 276 -1.87 -6.42 -33.20
N PHE A 277 -1.15 -5.38 -33.63
CA PHE A 277 0.27 -5.50 -34.00
C PHE A 277 1.18 -4.94 -32.92
N THR A 278 0.84 -3.76 -32.39
CA THR A 278 1.75 -2.99 -31.53
C THR A 278 0.97 -2.20 -30.52
N THR A 279 1.43 -2.15 -29.27
CA THR A 279 0.86 -1.26 -28.25
C THR A 279 1.89 -0.20 -27.91
N VAL A 280 1.51 1.07 -28.01
CA VAL A 280 2.39 2.21 -27.76
C VAL A 280 1.91 3.05 -26.60
N ASN A 281 2.85 3.65 -25.88
CA ASN A 281 2.60 4.64 -24.84
C ASN A 281 2.93 6.02 -25.41
N LEU A 282 1.96 6.93 -25.37
CA LEU A 282 2.13 8.33 -25.73
C LEU A 282 2.20 9.14 -24.44
N LYS A 283 3.36 9.72 -24.12
CA LYS A 283 3.56 10.48 -22.89
C LYS A 283 3.70 11.96 -23.21
N ALA A 284 2.84 12.78 -22.60
CA ALA A 284 3.02 14.23 -22.66
C ALA A 284 4.12 14.66 -21.69
N GLY A 285 4.89 15.68 -22.08
CA GLY A 285 5.88 16.33 -21.21
C GLY A 285 5.21 17.18 -20.13
N SER A 286 5.85 18.28 -19.75
CA SER A 286 5.38 19.20 -18.69
C SER A 286 4.13 20.01 -19.03
N LYS A 287 3.61 19.92 -20.26
CA LYS A 287 2.34 20.52 -20.70
C LYS A 287 1.49 19.48 -21.40
N ALA A 288 0.16 19.65 -21.36
CA ALA A 288 -0.74 18.78 -22.11
C ALA A 288 -0.40 18.80 -23.61
N ALA A 289 -0.39 17.62 -24.23
CA ALA A 289 -0.14 17.44 -25.65
C ALA A 289 -1.44 17.12 -26.38
N VAL A 290 -1.64 17.72 -27.55
CA VAL A 290 -2.81 17.47 -28.40
C VAL A 290 -2.35 16.73 -29.64
N VAL A 291 -2.82 15.50 -29.80
CA VAL A 291 -2.47 14.62 -30.90
C VAL A 291 -3.60 14.64 -31.93
N ASN A 292 -3.35 15.32 -33.03
CA ASN A 292 -4.29 15.38 -34.15
C ASN A 292 -4.15 14.15 -35.05
N THR A 293 -2.92 13.68 -35.24
CA THR A 293 -2.58 12.59 -36.18
C THR A 293 -1.45 11.73 -35.66
N LEU A 294 -1.42 10.46 -36.07
CA LEU A 294 -0.25 9.58 -35.93
C LEU A 294 0.07 8.97 -37.29
N THR A 295 1.36 8.89 -37.61
CA THR A 295 1.83 8.16 -38.80
C THR A 295 2.21 6.75 -38.36
N ILE A 296 1.51 5.76 -38.90
CA ILE A 296 1.81 4.34 -38.71
C ILE A 296 2.68 3.87 -39.87
N LYS A 297 3.76 3.16 -39.58
CA LYS A 297 4.69 2.61 -40.57
C LYS A 297 4.70 1.09 -40.52
N ARG A 298 4.62 0.47 -41.69
CA ARG A 298 4.72 -0.98 -41.88
C ARG A 298 6.19 -1.37 -42.09
N SER A 299 6.57 -2.54 -41.58
CA SER A 299 7.84 -3.21 -41.88
C SER A 299 7.63 -4.71 -42.06
N GLY A 300 8.64 -5.43 -42.54
CA GLY A 300 8.57 -6.87 -42.81
C GLY A 300 8.48 -7.22 -44.30
N LEU A 301 8.32 -8.50 -44.60
CA LEU A 301 8.39 -9.07 -45.96
C LEU A 301 7.02 -9.28 -46.63
N SER A 302 5.90 -8.98 -45.95
CA SER A 302 4.56 -9.04 -46.58
C SER A 302 4.33 -7.88 -47.56
N ASP A 303 3.27 -7.94 -48.36
CA ASP A 303 2.86 -6.82 -49.20
C ASP A 303 2.02 -5.82 -48.40
N ARG A 304 2.16 -4.52 -48.70
CA ARG A 304 1.34 -3.47 -48.05
C ARG A 304 -0.17 -3.65 -48.31
N THR A 305 -0.53 -4.28 -49.43
CA THR A 305 -1.91 -4.55 -49.85
C THR A 305 -2.54 -5.71 -49.08
N ASP A 306 -1.75 -6.42 -48.27
CA ASP A 306 -2.26 -7.42 -47.33
C ASP A 306 -3.00 -6.75 -46.15
N ILE A 307 -2.76 -5.45 -45.93
CA ILE A 307 -3.47 -4.60 -44.97
C ILE A 307 -4.59 -3.84 -45.70
N ASP A 308 -5.84 -4.01 -45.25
CA ASP A 308 -7.00 -3.25 -45.73
C ASP A 308 -7.04 -1.86 -45.07
N LYS A 309 -7.04 -1.83 -43.72
CA LYS A 309 -7.02 -0.62 -42.90
C LYS A 309 -6.18 -0.78 -41.64
N VAL A 310 -5.66 0.35 -41.15
CA VAL A 310 -4.97 0.51 -39.87
C VAL A 310 -5.63 1.62 -39.07
N TRP A 311 -5.72 1.46 -37.76
CA TRP A 311 -6.23 2.46 -36.81
C TRP A 311 -5.61 2.28 -35.42
N ALA A 312 -5.88 3.25 -34.53
CA ALA A 312 -5.57 3.18 -33.12
C ALA A 312 -6.83 2.90 -32.29
N GLU A 313 -6.69 2.03 -31.29
CA GLU A 313 -7.71 1.74 -30.29
C GLU A 313 -7.21 2.06 -28.88
N ARG A 314 -8.16 2.34 -27.98
CA ARG A 314 -7.92 2.43 -26.54
C ARG A 314 -8.95 1.54 -25.84
N ASN A 315 -8.48 0.61 -25.01
CA ASN A 315 -9.34 -0.35 -24.31
C ASN A 315 -10.27 -1.15 -25.25
N GLY A 316 -9.79 -1.50 -26.45
CA GLY A 316 -10.59 -2.23 -27.45
C GLY A 316 -11.64 -1.41 -28.21
N VAL A 317 -11.65 -0.08 -28.03
CA VAL A 317 -12.54 0.86 -28.75
C VAL A 317 -11.71 1.71 -29.70
N ARG A 318 -12.14 1.82 -30.96
CA ARG A 318 -11.49 2.67 -31.97
C ARG A 318 -11.49 4.13 -31.53
N PHE A 319 -10.30 4.72 -31.49
CA PHE A 319 -10.07 6.10 -31.06
C PHE A 319 -9.61 7.01 -32.21
N SER A 320 -9.33 6.45 -33.40
CA SER A 320 -8.87 7.21 -34.59
C SER A 320 -9.69 6.94 -35.85
N SER A 321 -9.40 7.68 -36.93
CA SER A 321 -9.76 7.30 -38.29
C SER A 321 -9.00 6.04 -38.74
N GLN A 322 -9.51 5.41 -39.79
CA GLN A 322 -8.92 4.23 -40.42
C GLN A 322 -8.28 4.62 -41.73
N GLN A 323 -7.08 4.11 -42.02
CA GLN A 323 -6.35 4.42 -43.24
C GLN A 323 -5.73 3.16 -43.86
N SER A 324 -5.65 3.11 -45.19
CA SER A 324 -4.83 2.13 -45.90
C SER A 324 -3.36 2.53 -45.90
N VAL A 325 -2.47 1.54 -45.98
CA VAL A 325 -1.03 1.77 -46.10
C VAL A 325 -0.68 2.23 -47.53
N ASN A 326 -0.02 3.39 -47.64
CA ASN A 326 0.37 3.98 -48.92
C ASN A 326 1.64 3.34 -49.51
N SER A 327 2.09 3.78 -50.68
CA SER A 327 3.28 3.23 -51.36
C SER A 327 4.61 3.45 -50.63
N ASN A 328 4.65 4.29 -49.60
CA ASN A 328 5.83 4.52 -48.74
C ASN A 328 5.78 3.68 -47.45
N ASP A 329 4.90 2.67 -47.39
CA ASP A 329 4.63 1.85 -46.22
C ASP A 329 4.10 2.64 -45.00
N GLU A 330 3.40 3.76 -45.23
CA GLU A 330 2.89 4.65 -44.18
C GLU A 330 1.37 4.83 -44.24
N ALA A 331 0.73 5.07 -43.09
CA ALA A 331 -0.69 5.39 -42.95
C ALA A 331 -0.87 6.48 -41.89
N ILE A 332 -1.49 7.62 -42.25
CA ILE A 332 -1.65 8.77 -41.33
C ILE A 332 -3.06 8.77 -40.75
N ILE A 333 -3.22 8.23 -39.55
CA ILE A 333 -4.50 8.20 -38.83
C ILE A 333 -4.74 9.53 -38.13
N THR A 334 -6.01 9.89 -37.95
CA THR A 334 -6.44 11.18 -37.39
C THR A 334 -7.39 10.98 -36.19
N PHE A 335 -7.33 11.85 -35.18
CA PHE A 335 -8.19 11.80 -33.99
C PHE A 335 -9.29 12.87 -34.06
N SER A 336 -10.54 12.48 -33.81
CA SER A 336 -11.70 13.39 -33.73
C SER A 336 -12.72 12.82 -32.73
N PRO A 337 -12.88 13.41 -31.53
CA PRO A 337 -12.18 14.60 -31.03
C PRO A 337 -10.66 14.37 -30.92
N VAL A 338 -9.89 15.47 -30.96
CA VAL A 338 -8.43 15.42 -30.89
C VAL A 338 -7.98 14.71 -29.61
N LEU A 339 -6.95 13.86 -29.71
CA LEU A 339 -6.47 13.10 -28.56
C LEU A 339 -5.68 14.04 -27.63
N ASN A 340 -6.27 14.40 -26.50
CA ASN A 340 -5.60 15.21 -25.49
C ASN A 340 -4.92 14.31 -24.45
N ILE A 341 -3.61 14.49 -24.29
CA ILE A 341 -2.79 13.83 -23.28
C ILE A 341 -2.47 14.89 -22.21
N PRO A 342 -3.03 14.82 -21.00
CA PRO A 342 -2.73 15.79 -19.95
C PRO A 342 -1.22 15.83 -19.61
N ALA A 343 -0.73 16.94 -19.06
CA ALA A 343 0.68 17.11 -18.69
C ALA A 343 1.17 15.97 -17.78
N GLY A 344 2.33 15.39 -18.09
CA GLY A 344 2.94 14.28 -17.35
C GLY A 344 2.24 12.92 -17.51
N GLN A 345 1.05 12.88 -18.12
CA GLN A 345 0.26 11.67 -18.25
C GLN A 345 0.68 10.85 -19.49
N THR A 346 0.43 9.54 -19.39
CA THR A 346 0.65 8.59 -20.49
C THR A 346 -0.69 8.04 -20.96
N ILE A 347 -0.92 8.05 -22.28
CA ILE A 347 -2.03 7.35 -22.91
C ILE A 347 -1.49 6.17 -23.70
N THR A 348 -2.00 4.98 -23.41
CA THR A 348 -1.68 3.75 -24.15
C THR A 348 -2.67 3.53 -25.29
N LEU A 349 -2.15 3.22 -26.48
CA LEU A 349 -2.94 2.92 -27.68
C LEU A 349 -2.49 1.59 -28.31
N ASP A 350 -3.46 0.80 -28.76
CA ASP A 350 -3.23 -0.38 -29.58
C ASP A 350 -3.30 0.02 -31.06
N ILE A 351 -2.25 -0.30 -31.81
CA ILE A 351 -2.21 -0.18 -33.26
C ILE A 351 -2.69 -1.50 -33.86
N VAL A 352 -3.82 -1.42 -34.54
CA VAL A 352 -4.60 -2.56 -35.00
C VAL A 352 -4.80 -2.44 -36.51
N ALA A 353 -4.84 -3.58 -37.20
CA ALA A 353 -5.12 -3.63 -38.63
C ALA A 353 -6.15 -4.70 -38.99
N SER A 354 -6.88 -4.44 -40.08
CA SER A 354 -7.69 -5.42 -40.80
C SER A 354 -6.91 -5.93 -42.01
N LEU A 355 -6.98 -7.23 -42.28
CA LEU A 355 -6.22 -7.88 -43.34
C LEU A 355 -7.13 -8.39 -44.47
N THR A 356 -6.61 -8.43 -45.70
CA THR A 356 -7.41 -8.67 -46.93
C THR A 356 -7.60 -10.15 -47.29
N GLY A 357 -6.90 -11.08 -46.63
CA GLY A 357 -7.10 -12.53 -46.77
C GLY A 357 -6.13 -13.28 -47.69
N GLY A 358 -5.22 -12.60 -48.40
CA GLY A 358 -4.37 -13.21 -49.44
C GLY A 358 -2.85 -13.18 -49.22
N GLY A 359 -2.37 -12.56 -48.13
CA GLY A 359 -0.96 -12.29 -47.91
C GLY A 359 -0.14 -13.46 -47.35
N SER A 360 1.17 -13.46 -47.65
CA SER A 360 2.15 -14.37 -47.05
C SER A 360 3.37 -13.59 -46.55
N GLY A 361 4.16 -14.18 -45.65
CA GLY A 361 5.34 -13.53 -45.06
C GLY A 361 5.09 -12.99 -43.66
N ASN A 362 5.82 -11.96 -43.27
CA ASN A 362 5.70 -11.35 -41.94
C ASN A 362 5.58 -9.83 -42.04
N MET A 363 4.91 -9.22 -41.05
CA MET A 363 4.80 -7.77 -40.95
C MET A 363 4.79 -7.29 -39.50
N ALA A 364 5.26 -6.08 -39.28
CA ALA A 364 5.09 -5.34 -38.03
C ALA A 364 4.57 -3.94 -38.34
N LEU A 365 3.79 -3.38 -37.41
CA LEU A 365 3.36 -1.98 -37.46
C LEU A 365 4.10 -1.20 -36.39
N GLY A 366 4.43 0.05 -36.66
CA GLY A 366 5.07 0.94 -35.70
C GLY A 366 4.54 2.35 -35.84
N VAL A 367 4.74 3.16 -34.81
CA VAL A 367 4.39 4.58 -34.84
C VAL A 367 5.66 5.37 -35.14
N VAL A 368 5.58 6.30 -36.09
CA VAL A 368 6.67 7.23 -36.39
C VAL A 368 6.72 8.30 -35.31
N ASP A 369 7.87 8.46 -34.67
CA ASP A 369 8.17 9.49 -33.68
C ASP A 369 9.40 10.28 -34.12
N GLY A 370 9.18 11.51 -34.61
CA GLY A 370 10.22 12.31 -35.27
C GLY A 370 10.86 11.58 -36.45
N ASN A 371 12.16 11.30 -36.33
CA ASN A 371 12.95 10.56 -37.33
C ASN A 371 13.06 9.04 -37.05
N SER A 372 12.52 8.56 -35.94
CA SER A 372 12.56 7.16 -35.52
C SER A 372 11.20 6.49 -35.65
N VAL A 373 11.17 5.15 -35.59
CA VAL A 373 9.94 4.36 -35.64
C VAL A 373 9.90 3.42 -34.44
N VAL A 374 8.89 3.58 -33.59
CA VAL A 374 8.61 2.67 -32.48
C VAL A 374 7.81 1.49 -33.03
N VAL A 375 8.51 0.41 -33.34
CA VAL A 375 7.94 -0.77 -34.02
C VAL A 375 7.68 -1.92 -33.04
N GLY A 376 6.55 -2.60 -33.20
CA GLY A 376 6.26 -3.83 -32.47
C GLY A 376 6.94 -5.06 -33.06
N ASN A 377 6.59 -6.24 -32.55
CA ASN A 377 7.15 -7.49 -33.01
C ASN A 377 6.67 -7.87 -34.42
N LEU A 378 7.51 -8.58 -35.18
CA LEU A 378 7.11 -9.19 -36.46
C LEU A 378 6.07 -10.29 -36.24
N MET A 379 4.96 -10.23 -36.96
CA MET A 379 3.89 -11.22 -36.98
C MET A 379 3.89 -11.99 -38.30
N SER A 380 3.74 -13.32 -38.25
CA SER A 380 3.70 -14.17 -39.45
C SER A 380 2.28 -14.37 -39.96
N LEU A 381 2.01 -14.03 -41.21
CA LEU A 381 0.69 -14.29 -41.82
C LEU A 381 0.52 -15.80 -42.09
N VAL A 382 -0.60 -16.36 -41.65
CA VAL A 382 -0.96 -17.77 -41.89
C VAL A 382 -2.34 -17.92 -42.50
N SER A 383 -2.55 -19.02 -43.23
CA SER A 383 -3.83 -19.39 -43.84
C SER A 383 -4.79 -20.00 -42.80
N TYR A 384 -5.13 -19.22 -41.78
CA TYR A 384 -6.19 -19.54 -40.82
C TYR A 384 -7.44 -18.72 -41.14
N THR A 385 -8.61 -19.35 -41.13
CA THR A 385 -9.90 -18.64 -41.29
C THR A 385 -10.46 -18.34 -39.91
N VAL A 386 -10.53 -17.06 -39.53
CA VAL A 386 -11.24 -16.62 -38.31
C VAL A 386 -12.74 -16.88 -38.41
N ALA A 387 -13.45 -16.84 -37.27
CA ALA A 387 -14.91 -16.93 -37.22
C ALA A 387 -15.56 -15.90 -38.15
N SER A 388 -16.56 -16.32 -38.93
CA SER A 388 -17.41 -15.46 -39.73
C SER A 388 -18.69 -15.12 -38.96
N VAL A 389 -19.12 -13.86 -39.01
CA VAL A 389 -20.37 -13.37 -38.43
C VAL A 389 -21.31 -12.92 -39.55
N ASP A 390 -22.54 -13.41 -39.48
CA ASP A 390 -23.67 -12.99 -40.32
C ASP A 390 -24.57 -12.05 -39.50
N LEU A 391 -24.91 -10.90 -40.07
CA LEU A 391 -25.84 -9.92 -39.53
C LEU A 391 -27.16 -9.99 -40.30
N ALA A 392 -28.29 -9.96 -39.59
CA ALA A 392 -29.60 -9.78 -40.22
C ALA A 392 -30.30 -8.54 -39.67
N ASN A 393 -30.91 -7.75 -40.57
CA ASN A 393 -31.61 -6.53 -40.18
C ASN A 393 -33.00 -6.85 -39.64
N TYR A 394 -33.43 -6.06 -38.66
CA TYR A 394 -34.81 -6.11 -38.19
C TYR A 394 -35.68 -5.18 -39.04
N ALA A 395 -36.40 -5.74 -40.03
CA ALA A 395 -37.03 -4.97 -41.12
C ALA A 395 -38.28 -4.11 -40.74
N ALA A 396 -38.67 -4.03 -39.47
CA ALA A 396 -39.84 -3.25 -39.05
C ALA A 396 -39.46 -1.81 -38.70
N ALA A 397 -40.12 -0.83 -39.34
CA ALA A 397 -40.05 0.56 -38.88
C ALA A 397 -40.69 0.67 -37.49
N VAL A 398 -40.05 1.43 -36.60
CA VAL A 398 -40.58 1.75 -35.26
C VAL A 398 -41.07 3.19 -35.24
N SER A 399 -42.17 3.46 -34.55
CA SER A 399 -42.80 4.79 -34.49
C SER A 399 -43.01 5.27 -33.06
N PRO A 400 -41.94 5.55 -32.30
CA PRO A 400 -42.06 6.03 -30.92
C PRO A 400 -42.57 7.48 -30.86
N LYS A 401 -43.25 7.81 -29.78
CA LYS A 401 -43.70 9.17 -29.48
C LYS A 401 -42.70 9.91 -28.60
N VAL A 402 -42.63 11.23 -28.72
CA VAL A 402 -41.90 12.05 -27.73
C VAL A 402 -42.53 11.87 -26.36
N GLY A 403 -41.71 11.52 -25.37
CA GLY A 403 -42.14 11.14 -24.03
C GLY A 403 -42.14 9.64 -23.76
N ASP A 404 -42.03 8.78 -24.79
CA ASP A 404 -41.90 7.34 -24.59
C ASP A 404 -40.56 7.01 -23.94
N THR A 405 -40.60 6.22 -22.87
CA THR A 405 -39.41 5.72 -22.17
C THR A 405 -39.14 4.25 -22.52
N ALA A 406 -37.87 3.84 -22.55
CA ALA A 406 -37.43 2.47 -22.80
C ALA A 406 -38.00 1.85 -24.09
N THR A 407 -38.24 2.66 -25.13
CA THR A 407 -38.80 2.22 -26.41
C THR A 407 -37.72 1.64 -27.32
N GLN A 408 -38.09 0.68 -28.17
CA GLN A 408 -37.15 0.10 -29.15
C GLN A 408 -36.89 1.08 -30.29
N LEU A 409 -35.62 1.41 -30.50
CA LEU A 409 -35.16 2.30 -31.57
C LEU A 409 -34.70 1.49 -32.78
N THR A 410 -33.91 0.44 -32.56
CA THR A 410 -33.46 -0.46 -33.62
C THR A 410 -33.12 -1.84 -33.06
N ALA A 411 -32.98 -2.83 -33.96
CA ALA A 411 -32.56 -4.17 -33.60
C ALA A 411 -31.79 -4.82 -34.76
N PHE A 412 -30.93 -5.78 -34.42
CA PHE A 412 -30.19 -6.60 -35.37
C PHE A 412 -29.95 -7.99 -34.79
N ASP A 413 -29.88 -8.97 -35.68
CA ASP A 413 -29.49 -10.33 -35.39
C ASP A 413 -27.99 -10.48 -35.63
N PHE A 414 -27.33 -11.26 -34.78
CA PHE A 414 -25.88 -11.51 -34.80
C PHE A 414 -25.65 -13.01 -34.66
N GLN A 415 -25.09 -13.64 -35.71
CA GLN A 415 -24.86 -15.09 -35.75
C GLN A 415 -23.43 -15.44 -36.20
N PRO A 416 -22.60 -16.01 -35.32
CA PRO A 416 -21.24 -16.43 -35.68
C PRO A 416 -21.18 -17.92 -36.08
N ASP A 417 -20.24 -18.30 -36.96
CA ASP A 417 -20.00 -19.71 -37.37
C ASP A 417 -19.05 -20.50 -36.42
N LYS A 418 -18.51 -19.81 -35.42
CA LYS A 418 -17.69 -20.32 -34.30
C LYS A 418 -17.98 -19.48 -33.03
N ASP A 419 -17.47 -19.89 -31.87
CA ASP A 419 -17.61 -19.10 -30.64
C ASP A 419 -16.88 -17.75 -30.73
N VAL A 420 -17.58 -16.66 -30.42
CA VAL A 420 -17.03 -15.30 -30.44
C VAL A 420 -17.43 -14.50 -29.19
N TYR A 421 -16.57 -13.56 -28.78
CA TYR A 421 -16.92 -12.51 -27.83
C TYR A 421 -17.31 -11.24 -28.58
N PHE A 422 -18.57 -10.81 -28.47
CA PHE A 422 -19.07 -9.53 -29.00
C PHE A 422 -18.92 -8.44 -27.94
N ARG A 423 -18.19 -7.35 -28.26
CA ARG A 423 -17.69 -6.38 -27.26
C ARG A 423 -18.29 -4.99 -27.40
N SER A 424 -18.46 -4.50 -28.62
CA SER A 424 -19.04 -3.18 -28.87
C SER A 424 -19.59 -3.06 -30.28
N ILE A 425 -20.47 -2.08 -30.47
CA ILE A 425 -21.02 -1.71 -31.76
C ILE A 425 -21.15 -0.19 -31.90
N VAL A 426 -20.88 0.34 -33.09
CA VAL A 426 -21.11 1.73 -33.46
C VAL A 426 -22.19 1.79 -34.53
N LEU A 427 -23.27 2.54 -34.24
CA LEU A 427 -24.36 2.79 -35.17
C LEU A 427 -24.30 4.23 -35.67
N LYS A 428 -24.39 4.44 -36.98
CA LYS A 428 -24.46 5.77 -37.59
C LYS A 428 -25.91 6.14 -37.89
N ASN A 429 -26.36 7.30 -37.40
CA ASN A 429 -27.59 7.92 -37.85
C ASN A 429 -27.37 8.64 -39.19
N THR A 430 -28.14 8.28 -40.21
CA THR A 430 -28.11 8.89 -41.54
C THR A 430 -29.28 9.84 -41.81
N ALA A 431 -30.26 9.91 -40.90
CA ALA A 431 -31.35 10.88 -40.95
C ALA A 431 -30.94 12.22 -40.31
N ASN A 432 -31.88 13.17 -40.29
CA ASN A 432 -31.56 14.58 -40.02
C ASN A 432 -31.52 14.92 -38.53
N GLU A 433 -32.27 14.23 -37.66
CA GLU A 433 -32.34 14.55 -36.22
C GLU A 433 -30.97 14.40 -35.52
N ASP A 434 -30.73 15.25 -34.53
CA ASP A 434 -29.57 15.16 -33.63
C ASP A 434 -29.90 14.19 -32.48
N MET A 435 -29.23 13.03 -32.46
CA MET A 435 -29.47 11.99 -31.45
C MET A 435 -29.27 12.51 -30.03
N SER A 436 -28.31 13.42 -29.81
CA SER A 436 -27.97 13.94 -28.48
C SER A 436 -29.07 14.81 -27.88
N LYS A 437 -29.98 15.33 -28.72
CA LYS A 437 -31.11 16.15 -28.29
C LYS A 437 -32.43 15.41 -28.30
N VAL A 438 -32.50 14.31 -29.03
CA VAL A 438 -33.73 13.55 -29.30
C VAL A 438 -33.82 12.29 -28.46
N LEU A 439 -32.69 11.72 -28.04
CA LEU A 439 -32.63 10.50 -27.25
C LEU A 439 -31.99 10.74 -25.89
N ASP A 440 -32.42 9.98 -24.90
CA ASP A 440 -31.76 9.85 -23.59
C ASP A 440 -31.79 8.37 -23.13
N ASN A 441 -30.99 8.01 -22.14
CA ASN A 441 -30.96 6.66 -21.53
C ASN A 441 -30.90 5.53 -22.56
N VAL A 442 -30.08 5.67 -23.61
CA VAL A 442 -29.95 4.65 -24.65
C VAL A 442 -29.13 3.47 -24.13
N TYR A 443 -29.59 2.24 -24.38
CA TYR A 443 -28.92 0.99 -23.97
C TYR A 443 -29.15 -0.14 -24.96
N LEU A 444 -28.34 -1.20 -24.85
CA LEU A 444 -28.49 -2.44 -25.62
C LEU A 444 -29.04 -3.55 -24.73
N GLU A 445 -30.07 -4.24 -25.21
CA GLU A 445 -30.76 -5.32 -24.53
C GLU A 445 -30.60 -6.64 -25.29
N LYS A 446 -30.40 -7.74 -24.57
CA LYS A 446 -30.53 -9.12 -25.04
C LYS A 446 -31.49 -9.88 -24.13
N SER A 447 -32.55 -10.45 -24.69
CA SER A 447 -33.52 -11.29 -23.96
C SER A 447 -34.08 -10.62 -22.68
N GLY A 448 -34.42 -9.33 -22.73
CA GLY A 448 -34.93 -8.58 -21.57
C GLY A 448 -33.88 -8.00 -20.64
N ASN A 449 -32.59 -8.35 -20.80
CA ASN A 449 -31.51 -7.89 -19.93
C ASN A 449 -30.64 -6.83 -20.62
N VAL A 450 -30.31 -5.76 -19.89
CA VAL A 450 -29.38 -4.72 -20.36
C VAL A 450 -27.95 -5.25 -20.37
N VAL A 451 -27.39 -5.41 -21.57
CA VAL A 451 -26.03 -5.92 -21.82
C VAL A 451 -25.01 -4.82 -22.10
N SER A 452 -25.44 -3.59 -22.36
CA SER A 452 -24.53 -2.44 -22.49
C SER A 452 -23.99 -1.99 -21.14
N ASP A 453 -22.70 -1.67 -21.09
CA ASP A 453 -21.99 -1.02 -19.98
C ASP A 453 -22.08 0.50 -20.09
N SER A 454 -21.67 1.04 -21.26
CA SER A 454 -21.71 2.46 -21.55
C SER A 454 -22.26 2.71 -22.95
N VAL A 455 -22.99 3.81 -23.10
CA VAL A 455 -23.45 4.30 -24.40
C VAL A 455 -23.04 5.76 -24.56
N SER A 456 -22.46 6.11 -25.70
CA SER A 456 -22.08 7.49 -26.02
C SER A 456 -22.63 7.91 -27.38
N ILE A 457 -23.05 9.16 -27.48
CA ILE A 457 -23.50 9.80 -28.72
C ILE A 457 -22.47 10.88 -29.07
N ASP A 458 -21.80 10.72 -30.22
CA ASP A 458 -20.90 11.71 -30.79
C ASP A 458 -21.37 12.09 -32.21
N GLY A 459 -22.09 13.20 -32.29
CA GLY A 459 -22.72 13.69 -33.51
C GLY A 459 -23.67 12.65 -34.13
N ARG A 460 -23.23 12.05 -35.24
CA ARG A 460 -24.02 11.03 -35.98
C ARG A 460 -23.75 9.60 -35.50
N TYR A 461 -22.82 9.36 -34.58
CA TYR A 461 -22.43 8.02 -34.16
C TYR A 461 -22.90 7.72 -32.73
N LEU A 462 -23.52 6.55 -32.57
CA LEU A 462 -23.95 5.98 -31.29
C LEU A 462 -23.05 4.78 -31.00
N THR A 463 -22.17 4.90 -30.02
CA THR A 463 -21.25 3.83 -29.59
C THR A 463 -21.80 3.13 -28.37
N ILE A 464 -21.88 1.81 -28.42
CA ILE A 464 -22.38 0.97 -27.33
C ILE A 464 -21.30 -0.04 -26.97
N ASN A 465 -20.80 0.02 -25.74
CA ASN A 465 -19.89 -0.98 -25.17
C ASN A 465 -20.67 -1.97 -24.32
N LEU A 466 -20.31 -3.25 -24.34
CA LEU A 466 -20.96 -4.31 -23.56
C LEU A 466 -20.26 -4.51 -22.21
N LYS A 467 -21.02 -4.98 -21.22
CA LYS A 467 -20.54 -5.33 -19.88
C LYS A 467 -19.50 -6.44 -19.91
N ASP A 468 -18.70 -6.51 -18.84
CA ASP A 468 -17.73 -7.59 -18.57
C ASP A 468 -16.71 -7.82 -19.69
N GLY A 469 -16.42 -6.77 -20.48
CA GLY A 469 -15.50 -6.82 -21.61
C GLY A 469 -16.06 -7.52 -22.85
N GLY A 470 -17.31 -7.99 -22.84
CA GLY A 470 -18.00 -8.57 -24.00
C GLY A 470 -18.84 -9.80 -23.66
N LEU A 471 -19.80 -10.09 -24.54
CA LEU A 471 -20.72 -11.21 -24.42
C LEU A 471 -20.27 -12.38 -25.30
N LEU A 472 -20.18 -13.58 -24.72
CA LEU A 472 -20.01 -14.81 -25.50
C LEU A 472 -21.27 -15.09 -26.33
N VAL A 473 -21.09 -15.26 -27.63
CA VAL A 473 -22.07 -15.82 -28.56
C VAL A 473 -21.50 -17.12 -29.09
N GLU A 474 -22.18 -18.24 -28.80
CA GLU A 474 -21.72 -19.57 -29.19
C GLU A 474 -21.92 -19.80 -30.68
N LYS A 475 -21.16 -20.75 -31.22
CA LYS A 475 -21.27 -21.16 -32.62
C LYS A 475 -22.72 -21.43 -33.02
N ASN A 476 -23.14 -20.80 -34.13
CA ASN A 476 -24.45 -20.91 -34.77
C ASN A 476 -25.63 -20.33 -33.97
N ASP A 477 -25.41 -19.72 -32.80
CA ASP A 477 -26.48 -19.01 -32.09
C ASP A 477 -26.89 -17.77 -32.88
N ASN A 478 -28.17 -17.64 -33.20
CA ASN A 478 -28.72 -16.38 -33.72
C ASN A 478 -29.26 -15.54 -32.56
N VAL A 479 -28.56 -14.46 -32.21
CA VAL A 479 -28.91 -13.58 -31.09
C VAL A 479 -29.45 -12.24 -31.60
N THR A 480 -30.69 -11.91 -31.24
CA THR A 480 -31.26 -10.58 -31.47
C THR A 480 -30.85 -9.61 -30.38
N PHE A 481 -30.17 -8.53 -30.75
CA PHE A 481 -29.90 -7.39 -29.90
C PHE A 481 -30.87 -6.24 -30.21
N ARG A 482 -31.36 -5.57 -29.16
CA ARG A 482 -32.29 -4.44 -29.28
C ARG A 482 -31.66 -3.19 -28.67
N VAL A 483 -31.58 -2.12 -29.45
CA VAL A 483 -31.24 -0.79 -28.95
C VAL A 483 -32.52 -0.12 -28.48
N LYS A 484 -32.57 0.25 -27.21
CA LYS A 484 -33.72 0.90 -26.57
C LYS A 484 -33.28 2.21 -25.93
N GLY A 485 -34.20 3.14 -25.75
CA GLY A 485 -33.93 4.41 -25.09
C GLY A 485 -35.19 5.24 -24.89
N ASP A 486 -35.02 6.42 -24.32
CA ASP A 486 -36.07 7.39 -24.11
C ASP A 486 -36.08 8.39 -25.27
N VAL A 487 -37.27 8.75 -25.76
CA VAL A 487 -37.43 9.76 -26.82
C VAL A 487 -37.82 11.09 -26.19
N ILE A 488 -36.86 12.00 -26.06
CA ILE A 488 -37.01 13.23 -25.27
C ILE A 488 -37.40 14.46 -26.09
N ALA A 489 -37.23 14.42 -27.42
CA ALA A 489 -37.62 15.51 -28.30
C ALA A 489 -37.81 15.05 -29.75
N LYS A 490 -38.31 15.97 -30.58
CA LYS A 490 -38.20 15.96 -32.04
C LYS A 490 -37.90 17.39 -32.49
N GLU A 491 -36.83 17.61 -33.27
CA GLU A 491 -36.49 18.95 -33.76
C GLU A 491 -36.92 19.16 -35.22
N GLY A 492 -36.88 18.10 -36.04
CA GLY A 492 -37.28 18.15 -37.45
C GLY A 492 -38.78 17.94 -37.66
N THR A 493 -39.30 18.43 -38.78
CA THR A 493 -40.71 18.23 -39.19
C THR A 493 -40.91 16.98 -40.06
N THR A 494 -39.83 16.35 -40.52
CA THR A 494 -39.87 15.20 -41.43
C THR A 494 -39.59 13.88 -40.72
N ASN A 495 -40.05 12.78 -41.33
CA ASN A 495 -39.69 11.42 -40.96
C ASN A 495 -39.00 10.72 -42.16
N PRO A 496 -38.12 9.72 -41.90
CA PRO A 496 -37.78 9.20 -40.58
C PRO A 496 -36.92 10.19 -39.78
N GLY A 497 -37.14 10.22 -38.46
CA GLY A 497 -36.37 11.07 -37.55
C GLY A 497 -34.94 10.54 -37.40
N LEU A 498 -34.81 9.23 -37.18
CA LEU A 498 -33.52 8.53 -37.11
C LEU A 498 -33.48 7.38 -38.13
N THR A 499 -32.31 7.11 -38.68
CA THR A 499 -32.06 5.93 -39.53
C THR A 499 -30.71 5.34 -39.15
N PHE A 500 -30.69 4.15 -38.57
CA PHE A 500 -29.45 3.52 -38.10
C PHE A 500 -28.84 2.62 -39.18
N VAL A 501 -27.53 2.75 -39.38
CA VAL A 501 -26.72 1.85 -40.20
C VAL A 501 -25.46 1.46 -39.44
N ILE A 502 -24.95 0.25 -39.67
CA ILE A 502 -23.57 -0.11 -39.31
C ILE A 502 -22.71 0.27 -40.52
N ALA A 503 -21.97 1.35 -40.42
CA ALA A 503 -21.37 1.97 -41.61
C ALA A 503 -20.22 1.13 -42.18
N LYS A 504 -19.49 0.40 -41.33
CA LYS A 504 -18.32 -0.40 -41.69
C LYS A 504 -18.25 -1.68 -40.86
N LYS A 505 -17.58 -2.71 -41.36
CA LYS A 505 -17.36 -3.98 -40.63
C LYS A 505 -16.61 -3.77 -39.30
N GLU A 506 -15.68 -2.82 -39.24
CA GLU A 506 -14.93 -2.51 -38.01
C GLU A 506 -15.73 -1.68 -36.99
N ASP A 507 -16.94 -1.25 -37.32
CA ASP A 507 -17.86 -0.66 -36.34
C ASP A 507 -18.49 -1.73 -35.44
N VAL A 508 -18.19 -3.02 -35.68
CA VAL A 508 -18.57 -4.16 -34.84
C VAL A 508 -17.31 -4.80 -34.27
N SER A 509 -17.13 -4.71 -32.95
CA SER A 509 -16.00 -5.32 -32.25
C SER A 509 -16.38 -6.71 -31.77
N ALA A 510 -15.83 -7.75 -32.42
CA ALA A 510 -15.97 -9.13 -31.97
C ALA A 510 -14.68 -9.92 -32.22
N THR A 511 -14.35 -10.83 -31.31
CA THR A 511 -13.15 -11.68 -31.37
C THR A 511 -13.50 -13.15 -31.27
N GLU A 512 -12.90 -14.00 -32.10
CA GLU A 512 -13.01 -15.45 -31.99
C GLU A 512 -12.45 -15.92 -30.64
N LYS A 513 -13.22 -16.70 -29.89
CA LYS A 513 -12.85 -17.16 -28.54
C LYS A 513 -11.57 -17.99 -28.53
N ALA A 514 -11.35 -18.80 -29.57
CA ALA A 514 -10.23 -19.74 -29.64
C ALA A 514 -8.89 -19.05 -29.88
N THR A 515 -8.87 -17.95 -30.64
CA THR A 515 -7.63 -17.32 -31.10
C THR A 515 -7.44 -15.88 -30.60
N GLY A 516 -8.50 -15.22 -30.13
CA GLY A 516 -8.48 -13.83 -29.71
C GLY A 516 -8.44 -12.81 -30.85
N PHE A 517 -8.39 -13.26 -32.11
CA PHE A 517 -8.38 -12.40 -33.29
C PHE A 517 -9.78 -11.95 -33.70
N GLY A 518 -9.87 -10.79 -34.37
CA GLY A 518 -11.13 -10.26 -34.89
C GLY A 518 -11.82 -11.19 -35.90
N VAL A 519 -13.14 -11.24 -35.84
CA VAL A 519 -14.00 -12.04 -36.74
C VAL A 519 -13.97 -11.52 -38.19
N SER A 520 -14.42 -12.28 -39.17
CA SER A 520 -14.80 -11.80 -40.50
C SER A 520 -16.31 -11.58 -40.59
N PHE A 521 -16.78 -10.86 -41.60
CA PHE A 521 -18.20 -10.69 -41.90
C PHE A 521 -18.49 -11.13 -43.33
N SER A 522 -19.59 -11.83 -43.55
CA SER A 522 -20.06 -12.21 -44.89
C SER A 522 -20.86 -11.08 -45.56
N ASP A 523 -21.40 -10.15 -44.76
CA ASP A 523 -22.25 -9.04 -45.19
C ASP A 523 -21.50 -7.91 -45.92
N SER A 524 -22.23 -7.20 -46.77
CA SER A 524 -21.79 -5.93 -47.34
C SER A 524 -22.05 -4.76 -46.39
N PHE A 525 -21.10 -3.84 -46.27
CA PHE A 525 -21.23 -2.61 -45.48
C PHE A 525 -21.28 -1.38 -46.41
N ALA A 526 -22.07 -0.33 -46.13
CA ALA A 526 -22.85 -0.04 -44.92
C ALA A 526 -24.12 -0.90 -44.77
N PHE A 527 -24.24 -1.62 -43.65
CA PHE A 527 -25.34 -2.52 -43.35
C PHE A 527 -26.52 -1.73 -42.76
N ALA A 528 -27.66 -1.70 -43.46
CA ALA A 528 -28.83 -0.93 -43.06
C ALA A 528 -29.65 -1.68 -42.00
N LEU A 529 -30.02 -0.99 -40.92
CA LEU A 529 -30.95 -1.51 -39.91
C LEU A 529 -32.39 -1.09 -40.24
N ASN A 530 -32.99 -0.21 -39.44
CA ASN A 530 -34.33 0.32 -39.67
C ASN A 530 -34.39 1.85 -39.50
N SER A 531 -35.47 2.42 -40.02
CA SER A 531 -35.90 3.79 -39.78
C SER A 531 -36.73 3.91 -38.49
N VAL A 532 -36.64 5.06 -37.82
CA VAL A 532 -37.38 5.44 -36.61
C VAL A 532 -38.23 6.67 -36.94
N ASN A 533 -39.55 6.52 -36.93
CA ASN A 533 -40.50 7.59 -37.19
C ASN A 533 -40.95 8.23 -35.87
N ILE A 534 -40.32 9.34 -35.48
CA ILE A 534 -40.64 10.01 -34.22
C ILE A 534 -41.90 10.86 -34.41
N THR A 535 -42.87 10.71 -33.51
CA THR A 535 -44.09 11.54 -33.47
C THR A 535 -44.06 12.47 -32.25
N ALA A 536 -44.19 13.78 -32.47
CA ALA A 536 -44.36 14.76 -31.40
C ALA A 536 -45.80 15.26 -31.37
N GLY A 537 -46.33 15.54 -30.18
CA GLY A 537 -47.61 16.22 -30.02
C GLY A 537 -47.45 17.73 -30.03
N SER A 538 -48.56 18.47 -30.11
CA SER A 538 -48.60 19.91 -29.88
C SER A 538 -47.99 20.29 -28.52
N VAL A 539 -48.20 19.43 -27.52
CA VAL A 539 -47.44 19.46 -26.26
C VAL A 539 -46.74 18.11 -26.07
N SER A 540 -45.46 18.13 -25.74
CA SER A 540 -44.68 16.93 -25.42
C SER A 540 -44.04 17.07 -24.04
N ILE A 541 -44.24 16.10 -23.14
CA ILE A 541 -43.81 16.17 -21.75
C ILE A 541 -42.79 15.07 -21.47
N THR A 542 -41.59 15.44 -21.03
CA THR A 542 -40.48 14.51 -20.76
C THR A 542 -39.88 14.74 -19.39
N LYS A 543 -39.37 13.68 -18.76
CA LYS A 543 -38.63 13.80 -17.48
C LYS A 543 -37.28 14.45 -17.77
N LYS A 544 -36.86 15.44 -16.97
CA LYS A 544 -35.50 15.99 -17.10
C LYS A 544 -34.50 15.09 -16.38
N ALA A 545 -33.27 15.01 -16.88
CA ALA A 545 -32.16 14.37 -16.18
C ALA A 545 -31.89 14.97 -14.78
N THR A 546 -32.24 16.24 -14.56
CA THR A 546 -32.16 16.91 -13.24
C THR A 546 -33.31 16.56 -12.29
N SER A 547 -34.24 15.71 -12.71
CA SER A 547 -35.32 15.21 -11.88
C SER A 547 -34.76 14.26 -10.81
N PRO A 548 -35.21 14.35 -9.55
CA PRO A 548 -34.67 13.53 -8.47
C PRO A 548 -34.90 12.03 -8.71
N SER A 549 -33.99 11.21 -8.19
CA SER A 549 -34.19 9.78 -8.03
C SER A 549 -35.00 9.47 -6.77
N ASP A 550 -35.51 8.25 -6.67
CA ASP A 550 -36.15 7.74 -5.45
C ASP A 550 -35.26 8.00 -4.23
N THR A 551 -35.86 8.51 -3.16
CA THR A 551 -35.09 8.98 -2.00
C THR A 551 -35.88 8.87 -0.69
N GLU A 552 -35.14 8.83 0.41
CA GLU A 552 -35.69 8.83 1.74
C GLU A 552 -35.76 10.25 2.29
N VAL A 553 -36.86 10.56 2.93
CA VAL A 553 -37.14 11.87 3.52
C VAL A 553 -37.41 11.70 5.01
N ILE A 554 -37.01 12.68 5.79
CA ILE A 554 -37.34 12.70 7.21
C ILE A 554 -38.70 13.35 7.41
N LYS A 555 -39.46 12.86 8.41
CA LYS A 555 -40.68 13.56 8.86
C LYS A 555 -40.39 15.05 9.09
N GLY A 556 -41.32 15.94 8.72
CA GLY A 556 -41.19 17.39 8.89
C GLY A 556 -40.35 18.12 7.83
N ALA A 557 -39.70 17.43 6.88
CA ALA A 557 -38.96 18.07 5.79
C ALA A 557 -39.87 18.98 4.95
N LYS A 558 -39.36 20.12 4.50
CA LYS A 558 -40.13 21.13 3.74
C LYS A 558 -39.56 21.31 2.35
N SER A 559 -40.44 21.56 1.37
CA SER A 559 -40.10 21.81 -0.03
C SER A 559 -39.21 20.73 -0.64
N VAL A 560 -39.52 19.45 -0.39
CA VAL A 560 -38.80 18.33 -0.99
C VAL A 560 -39.13 18.28 -2.48
N LEU A 561 -38.13 18.42 -3.34
CA LEU A 561 -38.28 18.28 -4.79
C LEU A 561 -38.58 16.82 -5.14
N ALA A 562 -39.66 16.58 -5.88
CA ALA A 562 -40.14 15.24 -6.21
C ALA A 562 -40.15 14.94 -7.71
N LEU A 563 -40.28 15.95 -8.57
CA LEU A 563 -40.25 15.78 -10.02
C LEU A 563 -39.75 17.07 -10.70
N VAL A 564 -38.90 16.91 -11.71
CA VAL A 564 -38.61 17.93 -12.72
C VAL A 564 -38.96 17.37 -14.10
N ALA A 565 -39.79 18.09 -14.85
CA ALA A 565 -40.19 17.74 -16.21
C ALA A 565 -39.96 18.91 -17.18
N ASN A 566 -39.71 18.59 -18.44
CA ASN A 566 -39.74 19.53 -19.55
C ASN A 566 -41.08 19.39 -20.28
N VAL A 567 -41.78 20.49 -20.46
CA VAL A 567 -43.02 20.60 -21.23
C VAL A 567 -42.70 21.39 -22.48
N LYS A 568 -42.53 20.69 -23.61
CA LYS A 568 -42.21 21.29 -24.89
C LYS A 568 -43.47 21.58 -25.68
N ALA A 569 -43.68 22.84 -26.07
CA ALA A 569 -44.79 23.25 -26.91
C ALA A 569 -44.30 23.56 -28.33
N ASP A 570 -45.03 23.11 -29.35
CA ASP A 570 -44.71 23.37 -30.77
C ASP A 570 -44.89 24.86 -31.15
N GLU A 571 -45.89 25.50 -30.54
CA GLU A 571 -46.15 26.94 -30.55
C GLU A 571 -46.52 27.43 -29.14
N ALA A 572 -46.80 28.73 -28.99
CA ALA A 572 -47.24 29.26 -27.70
C ALA A 572 -48.66 28.77 -27.38
N ILE A 573 -48.83 28.14 -26.22
CA ILE A 573 -50.11 27.54 -25.79
C ILE A 573 -50.52 28.14 -24.44
N SER A 574 -51.77 28.55 -24.32
CA SER A 574 -52.40 28.96 -23.05
C SER A 574 -53.24 27.82 -22.51
N ALA A 575 -53.25 27.62 -21.20
CA ALA A 575 -54.14 26.69 -20.51
C ALA A 575 -54.66 27.33 -19.21
N GLU A 576 -55.88 26.97 -18.81
CA GLU A 576 -56.55 27.48 -17.60
C GLU A 576 -56.21 26.70 -16.33
N GLY A 577 -55.30 25.73 -16.41
CA GLY A 577 -54.84 24.96 -15.26
C GLY A 577 -54.04 23.72 -15.65
N LEU A 578 -53.66 22.95 -14.63
CA LEU A 578 -52.88 21.71 -14.75
C LEU A 578 -53.41 20.65 -13.79
N VAL A 579 -53.46 19.39 -14.23
CA VAL A 579 -53.72 18.22 -13.38
C VAL A 579 -52.42 17.46 -13.12
N LEU A 580 -52.18 17.09 -11.86
CA LEU A 580 -51.13 16.16 -11.47
C LEU A 580 -51.72 14.95 -10.74
N GLU A 581 -51.09 13.80 -10.93
CA GLU A 581 -51.46 12.57 -10.24
C GLU A 581 -50.39 12.18 -9.23
N ALA A 582 -50.79 11.52 -8.14
CA ALA A 582 -49.86 10.96 -7.18
C ALA A 582 -50.30 9.58 -6.71
N THR A 583 -49.32 8.72 -6.45
CA THR A 583 -49.51 7.39 -5.87
C THR A 583 -48.64 7.22 -4.64
N GLY A 584 -49.00 6.30 -3.74
CA GLY A 584 -48.20 5.98 -2.55
C GLY A 584 -49.01 5.84 -1.27
N SER A 585 -48.45 5.15 -0.28
CA SER A 585 -49.11 4.82 0.98
C SER A 585 -49.26 6.03 1.93
N GLY A 586 -48.51 7.10 1.70
CA GLY A 586 -48.47 8.33 2.48
C GLY A 586 -49.62 9.29 2.20
N ILE A 587 -50.31 9.16 1.06
CA ILE A 587 -51.42 10.03 0.66
C ILE A 587 -52.61 9.85 1.62
N ALA A 588 -53.05 8.62 1.84
CA ALA A 588 -54.20 8.32 2.70
C ALA A 588 -53.92 8.54 4.21
N SER A 589 -52.66 8.73 4.60
CA SER A 589 -52.23 8.82 6.01
C SER A 589 -51.72 10.22 6.40
N SER A 590 -52.02 11.24 5.60
CA SER A 590 -51.61 12.64 5.82
C SER A 590 -50.12 12.80 6.18
N SER A 591 -49.27 11.90 5.69
CA SER A 591 -47.82 11.91 5.98
C SER A 591 -47.06 12.93 5.13
N PHE A 592 -47.74 13.50 4.14
CA PHE A 592 -47.25 14.57 3.30
C PHE A 592 -48.26 15.72 3.31
N GLU A 593 -47.78 16.93 3.07
CA GLU A 593 -48.54 18.19 3.06
C GLU A 593 -48.07 19.07 1.89
N ASN A 594 -48.87 20.08 1.52
CA ASN A 594 -48.46 21.19 0.63
C ASN A 594 -47.73 20.77 -0.66
N VAL A 595 -48.44 20.15 -1.61
CA VAL A 595 -47.89 19.93 -2.95
C VAL A 595 -47.83 21.25 -3.70
N LYS A 596 -46.62 21.71 -4.01
CA LYS A 596 -46.38 22.97 -4.74
C LYS A 596 -45.85 22.67 -6.13
N VAL A 597 -46.42 23.34 -7.13
CA VAL A 597 -45.98 23.23 -8.52
C VAL A 597 -45.47 24.57 -9.01
N THR A 598 -44.35 24.55 -9.72
CA THR A 598 -43.82 25.74 -10.41
C THR A 598 -43.59 25.46 -11.89
N LEU A 599 -43.94 26.41 -12.75
CA LEU A 599 -43.67 26.41 -14.18
C LEU A 599 -42.75 27.59 -14.53
N ASN A 600 -41.58 27.32 -15.10
CA ASN A 600 -40.55 28.34 -15.42
C ASN A 600 -40.22 29.25 -14.22
N GLY A 601 -40.28 28.71 -12.99
CA GLY A 601 -40.06 29.45 -11.74
C GLY A 601 -41.29 30.15 -11.14
N TYR A 602 -42.40 30.24 -11.88
CA TYR A 602 -43.66 30.81 -11.38
C TYR A 602 -44.49 29.74 -10.68
N SER A 603 -45.03 30.04 -9.50
CA SER A 603 -45.87 29.10 -8.74
C SER A 603 -47.25 28.99 -9.39
N LEU A 604 -47.68 27.76 -9.72
CA LEU A 604 -49.04 27.47 -10.22
C LEU A 604 -50.03 27.23 -9.07
N GLY A 605 -49.55 27.03 -7.85
CA GLY A 605 -50.38 26.89 -6.66
C GLY A 605 -49.77 25.95 -5.63
N THR A 606 -50.48 25.79 -4.52
CA THR A 606 -50.18 24.79 -3.48
C THR A 606 -51.48 24.14 -3.06
N VAL A 607 -51.50 22.80 -3.06
CA VAL A 607 -52.70 22.01 -2.78
C VAL A 607 -52.39 20.92 -1.75
N THR A 608 -53.44 20.33 -1.17
CA THR A 608 -53.27 19.17 -0.28
C THR A 608 -52.97 17.93 -1.12
N PRO A 609 -52.02 17.06 -0.72
CA PRO A 609 -51.73 15.83 -1.45
C PRO A 609 -52.97 14.95 -1.60
N ALA A 610 -53.27 14.54 -2.82
CA ALA A 610 -54.36 13.64 -3.19
C ALA A 610 -53.94 12.79 -4.39
N ALA A 611 -54.72 11.76 -4.73
CA ALA A 611 -54.45 10.92 -5.90
C ALA A 611 -54.49 11.71 -7.22
N THR A 612 -55.38 12.69 -7.30
CA THR A 612 -55.50 13.66 -8.40
C THR A 612 -55.57 15.05 -7.81
N MET A 613 -54.82 16.00 -8.38
CA MET A 613 -54.69 17.36 -7.88
C MET A 613 -54.82 18.36 -9.03
N ASN A 614 -55.72 19.33 -8.85
CA ASN A 614 -55.95 20.40 -9.82
C ASN A 614 -55.25 21.68 -9.38
N PHE A 615 -54.60 22.35 -10.32
CA PHE A 615 -53.99 23.66 -10.15
C PHE A 615 -54.68 24.63 -11.11
N ASP A 616 -55.55 25.49 -10.59
CA ASP A 616 -56.47 26.33 -11.38
C ASP A 616 -55.83 27.65 -11.89
N SER A 617 -54.53 27.82 -11.69
CA SER A 617 -53.84 29.02 -12.19
C SER A 617 -53.61 28.88 -13.69
N SER A 618 -54.13 29.82 -14.48
CA SER A 618 -53.83 29.88 -15.90
C SER A 618 -52.35 30.16 -16.15
N PHE A 619 -51.81 29.57 -17.22
CA PHE A 619 -50.42 29.77 -17.62
C PHE A 619 -50.25 29.71 -19.13
N THR A 620 -49.10 30.19 -19.59
CA THR A 620 -48.69 30.12 -21.00
C THR A 620 -47.40 29.31 -21.10
N LEU A 621 -47.42 28.27 -21.92
CA LEU A 621 -46.24 27.58 -22.41
C LEU A 621 -45.65 28.42 -23.55
N LYS A 622 -44.39 28.81 -23.41
CA LYS A 622 -43.67 29.40 -24.55
C LYS A 622 -43.40 28.29 -25.58
N LYS A 623 -43.31 28.66 -26.85
CA LYS A 623 -42.79 27.78 -27.90
C LYS A 623 -41.42 27.23 -27.47
N GLY A 624 -41.22 25.93 -27.63
CA GLY A 624 -40.05 25.22 -27.12
C GLY A 624 -40.21 24.80 -25.66
N ASP A 625 -39.11 24.79 -24.90
CA ASP A 625 -39.02 24.13 -23.59
C ASP A 625 -39.61 24.96 -22.43
N ASN A 626 -40.36 24.31 -21.55
CA ASN A 626 -40.88 24.90 -20.30
C ASN A 626 -40.59 23.96 -19.13
N GLU A 627 -40.01 24.47 -18.04
CA GLU A 627 -39.62 23.64 -16.90
C GLU A 627 -40.73 23.57 -15.85
N LEU A 628 -41.23 22.37 -15.57
CA LEU A 628 -42.19 22.08 -14.51
C LEU A 628 -41.46 21.41 -13.33
N LYS A 629 -41.67 21.91 -12.11
CA LYS A 629 -41.16 21.31 -10.87
C LYS A 629 -42.29 21.05 -9.88
N VAL A 630 -42.24 19.89 -9.23
CA VAL A 630 -43.17 19.48 -8.17
C VAL A 630 -42.41 19.33 -6.86
N PHE A 631 -42.90 20.00 -5.82
CA PHE A 631 -42.38 19.93 -4.46
C PHE A 631 -43.47 19.45 -3.50
N VAL A 632 -43.07 18.83 -2.40
CA VAL A 632 -43.99 18.40 -1.33
C VAL A 632 -43.35 18.56 0.04
N ASP A 633 -44.15 18.83 1.06
CA ASP A 633 -43.72 18.79 2.46
C ASP A 633 -44.01 17.43 3.08
N VAL A 634 -43.21 17.03 4.06
CA VAL A 634 -43.44 15.86 4.90
C VAL A 634 -44.05 16.33 6.22
N ALA A 635 -45.14 15.70 6.67
CA ALA A 635 -45.79 16.07 7.92
C ALA A 635 -44.86 15.82 9.12
N THR A 636 -45.00 16.61 10.19
CA THR A 636 -44.12 16.51 11.37
C THR A 636 -44.30 15.22 12.18
N ASP A 637 -45.48 14.61 12.07
CA ASP A 637 -45.93 13.37 12.70
C ASP A 637 -46.03 12.20 11.69
N ALA A 638 -45.48 12.36 10.48
CA ALA A 638 -45.50 11.33 9.45
C ALA A 638 -44.94 9.98 9.95
N ALA A 639 -45.65 8.89 9.63
CA ALA A 639 -45.26 7.55 10.02
C ALA A 639 -44.09 7.03 9.14
N SER A 640 -43.17 6.29 9.75
CA SER A 640 -42.06 5.64 9.03
C SER A 640 -42.59 4.63 8.00
N GLY A 641 -41.91 4.55 6.85
CA GLY A 641 -42.26 3.67 5.73
C GLY A 641 -43.39 4.18 4.82
N LYS A 642 -43.96 5.36 5.07
CA LYS A 642 -44.96 5.98 4.19
C LYS A 642 -44.31 6.60 2.97
N SER A 643 -44.97 6.51 1.80
CA SER A 643 -44.39 7.00 0.55
C SER A 643 -45.34 7.82 -0.32
N ILE A 644 -44.79 8.66 -1.20
CA ILE A 644 -45.52 9.38 -2.25
C ILE A 644 -44.66 9.47 -3.53
N LYS A 645 -45.30 9.40 -4.69
CA LYS A 645 -44.71 9.54 -6.02
C LYS A 645 -45.66 10.33 -6.92
N PHE A 646 -45.15 11.35 -7.58
CA PHE A 646 -45.93 12.19 -8.50
C PHE A 646 -45.75 11.73 -9.95
N ASN A 647 -46.83 11.74 -10.72
CA ASN A 647 -46.83 11.40 -12.14
C ASN A 647 -47.58 12.47 -12.93
N ILE A 648 -47.13 12.73 -14.15
CA ILE A 648 -47.89 13.48 -15.15
C ILE A 648 -48.47 12.45 -16.12
N ASP A 649 -49.76 12.51 -16.40
CA ASP A 649 -50.40 11.64 -17.39
C ASP A 649 -50.87 12.49 -18.58
N GLN A 650 -50.40 12.16 -19.77
CA GLN A 650 -50.74 12.86 -21.02
C GLN A 650 -52.25 12.97 -21.29
N THR A 651 -53.07 12.05 -20.76
CA THR A 651 -54.53 12.02 -20.95
C THR A 651 -55.29 12.91 -19.98
N THR A 652 -54.68 13.29 -18.85
CA THR A 652 -55.35 14.07 -17.79
C THR A 652 -54.73 15.45 -17.58
N VAL A 653 -53.43 15.62 -17.84
CA VAL A 653 -52.62 16.80 -17.49
C VAL A 653 -53.24 18.16 -17.85
N LEU A 654 -53.87 18.28 -19.03
CA LEU A 654 -54.59 19.49 -19.47
C LEU A 654 -56.07 19.21 -19.82
N ASN A 655 -56.59 18.04 -19.44
CA ASN A 655 -57.96 17.69 -19.75
C ASN A 655 -58.94 18.58 -18.97
N GLY A 656 -59.88 19.21 -19.68
CA GLY A 656 -60.79 20.21 -19.10
C GLY A 656 -60.14 21.55 -18.76
N MET A 657 -58.87 21.79 -19.14
CA MET A 657 -58.12 23.03 -18.87
C MET A 657 -58.09 23.98 -20.08
N SER A 658 -58.95 23.78 -21.07
CA SER A 658 -59.08 24.59 -22.29
C SER A 658 -57.75 24.97 -22.96
N PRO A 659 -56.84 24.01 -23.25
CA PRO A 659 -55.56 24.36 -23.86
C PRO A 659 -55.75 24.85 -25.30
N GLU A 660 -55.26 26.05 -25.62
CA GLU A 660 -55.43 26.70 -26.91
C GLU A 660 -54.13 27.36 -27.40
N TYR A 661 -53.92 27.37 -28.71
CA TYR A 661 -52.85 28.16 -29.31
C TYR A 661 -53.08 29.65 -29.11
N VAL A 662 -52.11 30.36 -28.51
CA VAL A 662 -52.23 31.79 -28.19
C VAL A 662 -52.52 32.64 -29.43
N GLN A 663 -52.00 32.23 -30.59
CA GLN A 663 -52.15 33.01 -31.83
C GLN A 663 -53.47 32.75 -32.57
N SER A 664 -53.99 31.51 -32.57
CA SER A 664 -55.14 31.11 -33.38
C SER A 664 -56.42 30.87 -32.58
N GLY A 665 -56.33 30.63 -31.28
CA GLY A 665 -57.47 30.20 -30.44
C GLY A 665 -57.94 28.77 -30.72
N ASN A 666 -57.21 28.00 -31.55
CA ASN A 666 -57.55 26.62 -31.81
C ASN A 666 -57.21 25.74 -30.61
N THR A 667 -58.11 24.83 -30.24
CA THR A 667 -57.91 23.86 -29.17
C THR A 667 -56.75 22.91 -29.47
N VAL A 668 -55.95 22.63 -28.44
CA VAL A 668 -54.84 21.68 -28.46
C VAL A 668 -55.30 20.36 -27.84
N THR A 669 -55.21 19.26 -28.56
CA THR A 669 -55.65 17.93 -28.08
C THR A 669 -54.58 16.85 -28.13
N ASP A 670 -53.48 17.08 -28.85
CA ASP A 670 -52.38 16.11 -29.00
C ASP A 670 -51.27 16.41 -27.99
N ILE A 671 -51.38 15.76 -26.82
CA ILE A 671 -50.40 15.81 -25.74
C ILE A 671 -49.74 14.43 -25.68
N ASN A 672 -48.40 14.39 -25.70
CA ASN A 672 -47.64 13.16 -25.58
C ASN A 672 -46.68 13.19 -24.39
N GLY A 673 -46.52 12.05 -23.71
CA GLY A 673 -45.55 11.83 -22.64
C GLY A 673 -46.12 11.88 -21.22
N SER A 674 -45.74 10.88 -20.41
CA SER A 674 -46.24 10.70 -19.04
C SER A 674 -45.10 10.45 -18.02
N PRO A 675 -44.23 11.44 -17.74
CA PRO A 675 -43.09 11.22 -16.85
C PRO A 675 -43.50 11.00 -15.39
N ALA A 676 -42.74 10.15 -14.72
CA ALA A 676 -42.89 9.82 -13.31
C ALA A 676 -41.74 10.39 -12.45
N GLY A 677 -42.09 11.01 -11.33
CA GLY A 677 -41.17 11.56 -10.33
C GLY A 677 -40.50 10.50 -9.46
N ALA A 678 -39.73 10.98 -8.48
CA ALA A 678 -39.14 10.17 -7.43
C ALA A 678 -40.20 9.61 -6.48
N THR A 679 -40.00 8.38 -6.03
CA THR A 679 -40.65 7.84 -4.83
C THR A 679 -39.97 8.44 -3.60
N LEU A 680 -40.70 9.24 -2.82
CA LEU A 680 -40.22 9.77 -1.54
C LEU A 680 -40.72 8.88 -0.39
N THR A 681 -39.83 8.37 0.46
CA THR A 681 -40.18 7.48 1.58
C THR A 681 -39.80 8.06 2.94
N VAL A 682 -40.74 8.13 3.88
CA VAL A 682 -40.52 8.68 5.23
C VAL A 682 -39.72 7.70 6.10
N GLN A 683 -38.66 8.15 6.78
CA GLN A 683 -37.91 7.37 7.77
C GLN A 683 -37.88 8.03 9.17
N GLY A 684 -37.78 7.20 10.22
CA GLY A 684 -37.56 7.60 11.62
C GLY A 684 -36.11 7.43 12.07
N ALA A 685 -35.67 8.15 13.11
CA ALA A 685 -34.31 8.04 13.65
C ALA A 685 -34.07 6.66 14.29
N THR A 686 -32.93 6.04 14.01
CA THR A 686 -32.53 4.77 14.63
C THR A 686 -31.07 4.77 15.04
N LEU A 687 -30.71 3.84 15.93
CA LEU A 687 -29.32 3.53 16.27
C LEU A 687 -28.95 2.16 15.70
N THR A 688 -27.73 2.03 15.21
CA THR A 688 -27.12 0.74 14.89
C THR A 688 -25.96 0.49 15.84
N LEU A 689 -25.97 -0.66 16.51
CA LEU A 689 -24.90 -1.11 17.41
C LEU A 689 -24.13 -2.25 16.77
N ALA A 690 -22.81 -2.13 16.70
CA ALA A 690 -21.93 -3.20 16.24
C ALA A 690 -20.81 -3.44 17.25
N LYS A 691 -20.66 -4.70 17.69
CA LYS A 691 -19.56 -5.08 18.60
C LYS A 691 -18.21 -4.81 17.92
N ASN A 692 -17.33 -4.10 18.60
CA ASN A 692 -16.02 -3.66 18.09
C ASN A 692 -14.91 -3.78 19.15
N ASP A 693 -14.98 -4.82 19.98
CA ASP A 693 -13.97 -5.12 20.99
C ASP A 693 -12.92 -6.15 20.55
N GLY A 694 -13.20 -6.91 19.48
CA GLY A 694 -12.36 -8.03 19.03
C GLY A 694 -12.34 -9.21 20.00
N TYR A 695 -13.27 -9.27 20.96
CA TYR A 695 -13.28 -10.28 22.01
C TYR A 695 -14.12 -11.51 21.64
N THR A 696 -13.55 -12.69 21.89
CA THR A 696 -14.24 -13.99 21.90
C THR A 696 -14.77 -14.31 23.30
N ASP A 697 -15.67 -15.29 23.40
CA ASP A 697 -16.19 -15.80 24.68
C ASP A 697 -15.15 -16.61 25.49
N SER A 698 -13.88 -16.60 25.08
CA SER A 698 -12.74 -17.24 25.76
C SER A 698 -11.80 -16.22 26.41
N ARG A 699 -12.20 -14.94 26.49
CA ARG A 699 -11.35 -13.89 27.04
C ARG A 699 -11.18 -14.09 28.54
N GLU A 700 -9.95 -13.91 29.02
CA GLU A 700 -9.61 -13.97 30.44
C GLU A 700 -9.08 -12.62 30.94
N ILE A 701 -9.43 -12.26 32.17
CA ILE A 701 -8.88 -11.14 32.93
C ILE A 701 -8.54 -11.61 34.34
N VAL A 702 -7.57 -11.00 35.00
CA VAL A 702 -7.14 -11.44 36.33
C VAL A 702 -7.88 -10.66 37.41
N ARG A 703 -8.29 -11.33 38.50
CA ARG A 703 -8.89 -10.67 39.68
C ARG A 703 -7.95 -9.58 40.25
N GLY A 704 -8.52 -8.54 40.86
CA GLY A 704 -7.81 -7.39 41.41
C GLY A 704 -7.42 -6.33 40.37
N SER A 705 -7.67 -6.57 39.09
CA SER A 705 -7.36 -5.62 38.02
C SER A 705 -8.42 -4.51 37.93
N THR A 706 -7.96 -3.29 37.61
CA THR A 706 -8.79 -2.08 37.55
C THR A 706 -8.94 -1.56 36.13
N GLN A 707 -10.09 -0.95 35.82
CA GLN A 707 -10.42 -0.24 34.58
C GLN A 707 -10.24 -1.09 33.31
N ASN A 708 -10.50 -2.39 33.43
CA ASN A 708 -10.48 -3.31 32.30
C ASN A 708 -11.64 -3.01 31.37
N MET A 709 -11.35 -2.87 30.08
CA MET A 709 -12.40 -2.82 29.05
C MET A 709 -13.11 -4.18 29.01
N LEU A 710 -14.43 -4.18 29.18
CA LEU A 710 -15.27 -5.38 29.13
C LEU A 710 -15.95 -5.55 27.78
N ALA A 711 -16.31 -4.44 27.14
CA ALA A 711 -16.88 -4.43 25.81
C ALA A 711 -16.65 -3.07 25.14
N ARG A 712 -16.68 -3.06 23.81
CA ARG A 712 -16.66 -1.87 22.97
C ARG A 712 -17.67 -2.06 21.84
N PHE A 713 -18.52 -1.06 21.62
CA PHE A 713 -19.52 -1.06 20.56
C PHE A 713 -19.37 0.20 19.71
N ASN A 714 -19.36 0.04 18.40
CA ASN A 714 -19.60 1.14 17.48
C ASN A 714 -21.09 1.44 17.48
N VAL A 715 -21.43 2.69 17.76
CA VAL A 715 -22.79 3.21 17.79
C VAL A 715 -22.93 4.20 16.65
N LYS A 716 -23.84 3.95 15.72
CA LYS A 716 -24.12 4.82 14.57
C LYS A 716 -25.53 5.35 14.62
N ALA A 717 -25.69 6.66 14.45
CA ALA A 717 -27.01 7.28 14.25
C ALA A 717 -27.42 7.20 12.78
N MET A 718 -28.63 6.73 12.51
CA MET A 718 -29.18 6.62 11.16
C MET A 718 -30.37 7.57 11.00
N TYR A 719 -30.55 8.07 9.77
CA TYR A 719 -31.66 8.90 9.31
C TYR A 719 -31.76 10.32 9.92
N ASP A 720 -31.45 10.52 11.19
CA ASP A 720 -31.49 11.80 11.92
C ASP A 720 -30.34 11.90 12.95
N ASN A 721 -30.11 13.09 13.49
CA ASN A 721 -29.30 13.28 14.69
C ASN A 721 -30.04 12.66 15.89
N VAL A 722 -29.29 12.02 16.77
CA VAL A 722 -29.84 11.41 17.99
C VAL A 722 -29.10 11.92 19.21
N LYS A 723 -29.84 12.11 20.30
CA LYS A 723 -29.30 12.43 21.62
C LYS A 723 -29.44 11.19 22.50
N ILE A 724 -28.33 10.59 22.90
CA ILE A 724 -28.33 9.47 23.85
C ILE A 724 -28.68 10.01 25.23
N THR A 725 -29.78 9.54 25.79
CA THR A 725 -30.37 10.03 27.06
C THR A 725 -30.03 9.13 28.24
N SER A 726 -29.90 7.83 28.00
CA SER A 726 -29.37 6.90 29.00
C SER A 726 -28.73 5.66 28.37
N ILE A 727 -27.81 5.06 29.12
CA ILE A 727 -27.25 3.74 28.82
C ILE A 727 -27.48 2.86 30.03
N GLU A 728 -28.08 1.70 29.83
CA GLU A 728 -28.36 0.72 30.89
C GLU A 728 -27.52 -0.53 30.64
N LEU A 729 -26.84 -1.00 31.68
CA LEU A 729 -26.10 -2.25 31.70
C LEU A 729 -26.80 -3.22 32.65
N THR A 730 -27.24 -4.36 32.11
CA THR A 730 -27.93 -5.42 32.85
C THR A 730 -27.04 -6.66 32.88
N PRO A 731 -26.50 -7.06 34.04
CA PRO A 731 -25.75 -8.31 34.19
C PRO A 731 -26.58 -9.52 33.74
N LEU A 732 -25.94 -10.44 33.02
CA LEU A 732 -26.49 -11.75 32.69
C LEU A 732 -25.92 -12.80 33.64
N THR A 733 -26.57 -13.96 33.72
CA THR A 733 -26.18 -15.10 34.57
C THR A 733 -25.67 -16.29 33.76
N PRO A 734 -24.49 -16.20 33.12
CA PRO A 734 -23.85 -17.36 32.49
C PRO A 734 -23.41 -18.41 33.52
N ALA A 735 -22.97 -19.58 33.05
CA ALA A 735 -22.37 -20.59 33.93
C ALA A 735 -21.14 -20.00 34.66
N ASN A 736 -21.05 -20.25 35.97
CA ASN A 736 -20.01 -19.72 36.86
C ASN A 736 -19.97 -18.18 36.90
N ALA A 737 -21.12 -17.50 36.79
CA ALA A 737 -21.20 -16.05 36.88
C ALA A 737 -20.55 -15.52 38.17
N ILE A 738 -19.74 -14.47 38.04
CA ILE A 738 -19.11 -13.82 39.18
C ILE A 738 -20.16 -13.10 40.04
N ASN A 739 -19.93 -13.01 41.35
CA ASN A 739 -20.75 -12.19 42.23
C ASN A 739 -20.73 -10.73 41.75
N THR A 740 -21.89 -10.09 41.59
CA THR A 740 -21.94 -8.72 41.06
C THR A 740 -21.28 -7.69 41.98
N GLY A 741 -21.16 -7.98 43.29
CA GLY A 741 -20.41 -7.17 44.25
C GLY A 741 -18.89 -7.25 44.08
N ALA A 742 -18.38 -8.23 43.33
CA ALA A 742 -16.97 -8.34 42.96
C ALA A 742 -16.58 -7.43 41.79
N VAL A 743 -17.55 -6.80 41.14
CA VAL A 743 -17.34 -5.90 39.99
C VAL A 743 -17.78 -4.49 40.37
N SER A 744 -16.83 -3.57 40.43
CA SER A 744 -17.04 -2.19 40.86
C SER A 744 -16.58 -1.18 39.80
N ASN A 745 -16.87 0.09 40.02
CA ASN A 745 -16.42 1.20 39.16
C ASN A 745 -16.74 0.98 37.67
N VAL A 746 -17.96 0.54 37.38
CA VAL A 746 -18.42 0.37 36.00
C VAL A 746 -18.61 1.74 35.37
N GLY A 747 -17.91 2.03 34.28
CA GLY A 747 -17.97 3.29 33.56
C GLY A 747 -18.17 3.09 32.07
N VAL A 748 -18.87 4.03 31.43
CA VAL A 748 -18.98 4.11 29.97
C VAL A 748 -18.05 5.21 29.48
N PHE A 749 -17.33 4.98 28.39
CA PHE A 749 -16.38 5.94 27.82
C PHE A 749 -16.64 6.11 26.33
N VAL A 750 -16.49 7.33 25.82
CA VAL A 750 -16.58 7.66 24.40
C VAL A 750 -15.39 8.54 24.05
N ASP A 751 -14.62 8.17 23.02
CA ASP A 751 -13.38 8.85 22.64
C ASP A 751 -12.42 9.06 23.85
N GLY A 752 -12.34 8.05 24.73
CA GLY A 752 -11.51 8.06 25.95
C GLY A 752 -12.04 8.92 27.11
N THR A 753 -13.13 9.66 26.91
CA THR A 753 -13.76 10.48 27.96
C THR A 753 -14.89 9.71 28.63
N GLN A 754 -14.94 9.72 29.97
CA GLN A 754 -15.99 9.06 30.71
C GLN A 754 -17.34 9.78 30.53
N LEU A 755 -18.39 9.01 30.24
CA LEU A 755 -19.76 9.47 30.10
C LEU A 755 -20.56 9.09 31.36
N GLY A 756 -20.86 10.09 32.19
CA GLY A 756 -21.51 9.90 33.49
C GLY A 756 -20.55 9.43 34.60
N SER A 757 -21.07 9.20 35.80
CA SER A 757 -20.30 8.71 36.94
C SER A 757 -20.20 7.19 36.95
N PHE A 758 -19.18 6.65 37.64
CA PHE A 758 -19.07 5.22 37.90
C PHE A 758 -20.33 4.65 38.60
N ARG A 759 -20.69 3.42 38.25
CA ARG A 759 -21.83 2.69 38.79
C ARG A 759 -21.42 1.32 39.35
N ALA A 760 -22.26 0.78 40.23
CA ALA A 760 -22.16 -0.61 40.66
C ALA A 760 -22.66 -1.54 39.55
N TYR A 761 -21.99 -2.68 39.34
CA TYR A 761 -22.34 -3.61 38.27
C TYR A 761 -23.74 -4.19 38.41
N SER A 762 -24.23 -4.40 39.64
CA SER A 762 -25.58 -4.94 39.92
C SER A 762 -26.74 -4.07 39.41
N SER A 763 -26.51 -2.78 39.14
CA SER A 763 -27.57 -1.81 38.79
C SER A 763 -27.01 -0.62 38.00
N ALA A 764 -26.24 -0.91 36.94
CA ALA A 764 -25.51 0.12 36.19
C ALA A 764 -26.40 0.85 35.18
N THR A 765 -27.09 1.90 35.63
CA THR A 765 -27.80 2.85 34.76
C THR A 765 -27.09 4.21 34.73
N PHE A 766 -26.69 4.64 33.54
CA PHE A 766 -26.12 5.94 33.25
C PHE A 766 -27.23 6.83 32.70
N SER A 767 -27.95 7.52 33.59
CA SER A 767 -29.08 8.39 33.27
C SER A 767 -28.67 9.85 33.01
N SER A 768 -29.60 10.63 32.46
CA SER A 768 -29.42 12.07 32.23
C SER A 768 -28.21 12.40 31.35
N LEU A 769 -27.92 11.51 30.40
CA LEU A 769 -26.91 11.74 29.39
C LEU A 769 -27.44 12.77 28.39
N ASN A 770 -26.54 13.58 27.85
CA ASN A 770 -26.84 14.57 26.82
C ASN A 770 -25.79 14.48 25.70
N TYR A 771 -25.53 13.24 25.25
CA TYR A 771 -24.54 12.98 24.22
C TYR A 771 -25.21 12.98 22.84
N THR A 772 -24.94 14.01 22.05
CA THR A 772 -25.44 14.12 20.67
C THR A 772 -24.54 13.34 19.71
N LEU A 773 -25.12 12.39 19.00
CA LEU A 773 -24.51 11.68 17.89
C LEU A 773 -25.17 12.17 16.60
N ASN A 774 -24.38 12.81 15.73
CA ASN A 774 -24.89 13.36 14.48
C ASN A 774 -25.25 12.23 13.51
N LYS A 775 -26.21 12.49 12.63
CA LYS A 775 -26.62 11.59 11.56
C LYS A 775 -25.39 11.05 10.81
N ASP A 776 -25.42 9.75 10.54
CA ASP A 776 -24.39 9.02 9.81
C ASP A 776 -22.99 8.99 10.47
N THR A 777 -22.86 9.54 11.67
CA THR A 777 -21.62 9.43 12.45
C THR A 777 -21.60 8.18 13.30
N THR A 778 -20.43 7.56 13.38
CA THR A 778 -20.17 6.37 14.20
C THR A 778 -19.21 6.72 15.31
N LYS A 779 -19.51 6.32 16.55
CA LYS A 779 -18.65 6.53 17.72
C LYS A 779 -18.46 5.25 18.52
N PRO A 780 -17.24 4.96 19.01
CA PRO A 780 -16.98 3.79 19.85
C PRO A 780 -17.33 4.10 21.32
N PHE A 781 -18.23 3.32 21.88
CA PHE A 781 -18.58 3.32 23.30
C PHE A 781 -17.92 2.14 23.99
N GLU A 782 -17.16 2.37 25.05
CA GLU A 782 -16.48 1.36 25.85
C GLU A 782 -17.14 1.21 27.21
N VAL A 783 -17.25 -0.01 27.70
CA VAL A 783 -17.57 -0.31 29.10
C VAL A 783 -16.30 -0.77 29.79
N ARG A 784 -15.95 -0.13 30.91
CA ARG A 784 -14.80 -0.51 31.75
C ARG A 784 -15.25 -0.79 33.18
N ALA A 785 -14.54 -1.68 33.89
CA ALA A 785 -14.82 -1.99 35.30
C ALA A 785 -13.57 -2.46 36.06
N ASP A 786 -13.68 -2.43 37.38
CA ASP A 786 -12.71 -2.97 38.34
C ASP A 786 -13.20 -4.29 38.91
N PHE A 787 -12.25 -5.16 39.28
CA PHE A 787 -12.50 -6.47 39.88
C PHE A 787 -11.88 -6.54 41.27
N ASP A 788 -12.58 -7.13 42.23
CA ASP A 788 -12.02 -7.41 43.55
C ASP A 788 -10.83 -8.39 43.46
N SER A 789 -10.00 -8.45 44.50
CA SER A 789 -8.77 -9.25 44.53
C SER A 789 -8.95 -10.73 44.90
N THR A 790 -10.19 -11.21 45.07
CA THR A 790 -10.51 -12.53 45.65
C THR A 790 -11.39 -13.41 44.76
N SER A 791 -12.31 -12.83 44.02
CA SER A 791 -13.38 -13.51 43.29
C SER A 791 -12.92 -13.92 41.89
N THR A 792 -13.33 -15.13 41.48
CA THR A 792 -13.22 -15.62 40.10
C THR A 792 -14.62 -15.96 39.58
N GLY A 793 -14.77 -16.09 38.26
CA GLY A 793 -16.07 -16.37 37.64
C GLY A 793 -16.17 -15.78 36.25
N THR A 794 -17.39 -15.62 35.74
CA THR A 794 -17.64 -15.09 34.39
C THR A 794 -18.51 -13.82 34.42
N VAL A 795 -18.27 -12.91 33.48
CA VAL A 795 -18.94 -11.62 33.32
C VAL A 795 -19.56 -11.57 31.94
N LYS A 796 -20.85 -11.28 31.87
CA LYS A 796 -21.58 -11.01 30.62
C LYS A 796 -22.75 -10.08 30.91
N PHE A 797 -23.09 -9.17 30.00
CA PHE A 797 -24.17 -8.21 30.23
C PHE A 797 -24.84 -7.77 28.92
N ASN A 798 -26.08 -7.28 29.05
CA ASN A 798 -26.75 -6.52 28.00
C ASN A 798 -26.50 -5.03 28.20
N LEU A 799 -26.34 -4.31 27.09
CA LEU A 799 -26.40 -2.85 27.03
C LEU A 799 -27.66 -2.42 26.33
N LYS A 800 -28.34 -1.41 26.86
CA LYS A 800 -29.46 -0.73 26.22
C LYS A 800 -29.14 0.76 26.10
N PHE A 801 -29.14 1.27 24.87
CA PHE A 801 -28.99 2.69 24.56
C PHE A 801 -30.38 3.28 24.36
N ASN A 802 -30.80 4.17 25.25
CA ASN A 802 -32.00 4.98 25.05
C ASN A 802 -31.60 6.32 24.42
N PHE A 803 -32.32 6.74 23.39
CA PHE A 803 -32.04 7.97 22.66
C PHE A 803 -33.32 8.75 22.35
N GLU A 804 -33.15 10.02 22.03
CA GLU A 804 -34.19 10.88 21.46
C GLU A 804 -33.74 11.37 20.08
N ASP A 805 -34.68 11.46 19.14
CA ASP A 805 -34.43 12.13 17.86
C ASP A 805 -34.30 13.66 18.01
N SER A 806 -34.00 14.36 16.92
CA SER A 806 -33.87 15.83 16.89
C SER A 806 -35.09 16.61 17.39
N ARG A 807 -36.25 15.94 17.58
CA ARG A 807 -37.52 16.51 18.04
C ARG A 807 -38.00 15.94 19.38
N GLY A 808 -37.17 15.17 20.08
CA GLY A 808 -37.46 14.67 21.42
C GLY A 808 -38.32 13.40 21.46
N LYS A 809 -38.49 12.68 20.35
CA LYS A 809 -39.16 11.36 20.38
C LYS A 809 -38.17 10.28 20.80
N SER A 810 -38.51 9.50 21.81
CA SER A 810 -37.65 8.45 22.35
C SER A 810 -37.64 7.17 21.50
N GLY A 811 -36.49 6.50 21.48
CA GLY A 811 -36.27 5.15 20.96
C GLY A 811 -35.18 4.42 21.77
N ASP A 812 -34.96 3.14 21.50
CA ASP A 812 -33.89 2.38 22.12
C ASP A 812 -33.29 1.31 21.20
N GLU A 813 -32.05 0.90 21.49
CA GLU A 813 -31.36 -0.20 20.81
C GLU A 813 -30.51 -0.99 21.81
N THR A 814 -30.37 -2.30 21.61
CA THR A 814 -29.69 -3.20 22.57
C THR A 814 -28.52 -3.97 21.97
N ALA A 815 -27.51 -4.27 22.79
CA ALA A 815 -26.36 -5.09 22.43
C ALA A 815 -25.94 -6.00 23.58
N VAL A 816 -25.16 -7.04 23.30
CA VAL A 816 -24.70 -8.03 24.30
C VAL A 816 -23.18 -8.11 24.29
N SER A 817 -22.56 -8.12 25.47
CA SER A 817 -21.10 -8.30 25.61
C SER A 817 -20.66 -9.72 25.27
N SER A 818 -19.38 -9.90 24.94
CA SER A 818 -18.75 -11.22 25.01
C SER A 818 -18.68 -11.72 26.46
N LEU A 819 -18.56 -13.04 26.63
CA LEU A 819 -18.25 -13.66 27.92
C LEU A 819 -16.79 -13.38 28.28
N THR A 820 -16.55 -12.83 29.47
CA THR A 820 -15.19 -12.65 30.02
C THR A 820 -15.02 -13.49 31.29
N THR A 821 -13.97 -14.28 31.38
CA THR A 821 -13.63 -15.10 32.55
C THR A 821 -12.63 -14.35 33.44
N VAL A 822 -12.97 -14.16 34.71
CA VAL A 822 -12.08 -13.66 35.74
C VAL A 822 -11.31 -14.84 36.35
N ILE A 823 -10.00 -14.88 36.10
CA ILE A 823 -9.10 -15.93 36.59
C ILE A 823 -8.30 -15.46 37.81
N GLU A 824 -7.70 -16.42 38.51
CA GLU A 824 -7.04 -16.18 39.78
C GLU A 824 -5.74 -15.37 39.66
N ASN A 825 -4.85 -15.78 38.74
CA ASN A 825 -3.53 -15.18 38.55
C ASN A 825 -3.12 -15.26 37.07
N GLY A 826 -2.26 -14.34 36.63
CA GLY A 826 -1.47 -14.51 35.41
C GLY A 826 -0.37 -15.55 35.60
N THR A 827 0.46 -15.77 34.58
CA THR A 827 1.59 -16.72 34.64
C THR A 827 2.90 -16.03 34.29
N VAL A 828 4.01 -16.55 34.81
CA VAL A 828 5.37 -16.13 34.44
C VAL A 828 6.04 -17.25 33.64
N VAL A 829 6.69 -16.89 32.54
CA VAL A 829 7.56 -17.77 31.75
C VAL A 829 9.00 -17.29 31.91
N VAL A 830 9.87 -18.19 32.36
CA VAL A 830 11.31 -17.93 32.49
C VAL A 830 12.05 -18.68 31.38
N GLY A 831 13.06 -18.05 30.80
CA GLY A 831 13.97 -18.69 29.84
C GLY A 831 15.40 -18.22 30.02
N ALA A 832 16.37 -19.02 29.56
CA ALA A 832 17.75 -18.54 29.42
C ALA A 832 17.79 -17.45 28.33
N ASP A 833 18.51 -16.37 28.60
CA ASP A 833 18.70 -15.28 27.64
C ASP A 833 19.99 -15.50 26.82
N ALA A 834 19.99 -15.05 25.57
CA ALA A 834 21.14 -15.16 24.66
C ALA A 834 22.38 -14.40 25.16
N SER A 835 22.22 -13.44 26.09
CA SER A 835 23.32 -12.77 26.77
C SER A 835 23.99 -13.61 27.87
N THR A 836 23.51 -14.84 28.12
CA THR A 836 24.21 -15.81 28.98
C THR A 836 25.58 -16.12 28.38
N PRO A 837 26.69 -15.94 29.12
CA PRO A 837 28.04 -16.17 28.59
C PRO A 837 28.25 -17.65 28.23
N GLU A 838 29.04 -17.91 27.19
CA GLU A 838 29.52 -19.26 26.87
C GLU A 838 30.33 -19.85 28.04
N SER A 839 30.44 -21.18 28.09
CA SER A 839 31.30 -21.85 29.08
C SER A 839 32.74 -21.37 28.93
N GLY A 840 33.35 -20.89 30.02
CA GLY A 840 34.71 -20.36 29.96
C GLY A 840 35.28 -20.07 31.34
N ILE A 841 36.51 -19.56 31.36
CA ILE A 841 37.17 -19.19 32.62
C ILE A 841 36.59 -17.88 33.18
N ILE A 842 36.36 -17.87 34.49
CA ILE A 842 36.14 -16.68 35.32
C ILE A 842 37.27 -16.55 36.34
N LEU A 843 37.74 -15.33 36.55
CA LEU A 843 38.92 -15.09 37.38
C LEU A 843 38.52 -14.80 38.81
N ALA A 844 39.17 -15.51 39.73
CA ALA A 844 39.07 -15.30 41.16
C ALA A 844 39.85 -14.06 41.59
N LYS A 845 39.27 -12.89 41.32
CA LYS A 845 39.85 -11.58 41.62
C LYS A 845 38.89 -10.78 42.49
N ALA A 846 39.42 -10.19 43.56
CA ALA A 846 38.64 -9.31 44.44
C ALA A 846 37.99 -8.19 43.62
N ASP A 847 36.74 -7.89 43.96
CA ASP A 847 35.92 -6.81 43.37
C ASP A 847 35.67 -6.91 41.86
N VAL A 848 35.96 -8.06 41.23
CA VAL A 848 35.62 -8.30 39.82
C VAL A 848 34.29 -9.03 39.70
N GLU A 849 33.36 -8.40 39.00
CA GLU A 849 32.07 -8.98 38.66
C GLU A 849 32.17 -9.86 37.40
N ASN A 850 32.01 -11.16 37.58
CA ASN A 850 31.97 -12.12 36.49
C ASN A 850 30.51 -12.46 36.15
N THR A 851 30.04 -12.13 34.95
CA THR A 851 28.73 -12.61 34.49
C THR A 851 28.72 -14.13 34.43
N VAL A 852 27.71 -14.77 35.02
CA VAL A 852 27.59 -16.24 35.04
C VAL A 852 26.29 -16.75 34.40
N ALA A 853 25.23 -15.93 34.35
CA ALA A 853 23.97 -16.30 33.70
C ALA A 853 23.11 -15.05 33.39
N ALA A 854 22.24 -15.17 32.39
CA ALA A 854 21.18 -14.19 32.12
C ALA A 854 19.84 -14.90 31.88
N PHE A 855 18.75 -14.33 32.40
CA PHE A 855 17.42 -14.91 32.34
C PHE A 855 16.39 -13.90 31.82
N LYS A 856 15.53 -14.36 30.92
CA LYS A 856 14.38 -13.62 30.41
C LYS A 856 13.13 -14.01 31.21
N LEU A 857 12.51 -13.03 31.86
CA LEU A 857 11.28 -13.17 32.64
C LEU A 857 10.13 -12.57 31.84
N SER A 858 9.08 -13.35 31.54
CA SER A 858 7.94 -12.90 30.74
C SER A 858 6.64 -13.06 31.52
N ALA A 859 5.90 -11.97 31.73
CA ALA A 859 4.61 -12.01 32.42
C ALA A 859 3.48 -12.14 31.39
N VAL A 860 2.53 -13.02 31.64
CA VAL A 860 1.42 -13.37 30.73
C VAL A 860 0.10 -13.14 31.44
N LYS A 861 -0.83 -12.44 30.77
CA LYS A 861 -2.17 -12.03 31.26
C LYS A 861 -2.20 -11.05 32.43
N ASP A 862 -1.18 -11.01 33.27
CA ASP A 862 -1.03 -10.07 34.39
C ASP A 862 0.40 -9.56 34.48
N SER A 863 0.59 -8.43 35.15
CA SER A 863 1.90 -7.99 35.57
C SER A 863 2.49 -8.95 36.61
N ALA A 864 3.81 -9.00 36.69
CA ALA A 864 4.52 -9.76 37.70
C ALA A 864 5.54 -8.85 38.40
N ASN A 865 5.23 -8.46 39.64
CA ASN A 865 6.19 -7.82 40.53
C ASN A 865 6.94 -8.90 41.31
N PHE A 866 8.18 -9.20 40.93
CA PHE A 866 8.99 -10.22 41.58
C PHE A 866 9.45 -9.75 42.95
N THR A 867 9.05 -10.47 43.99
CA THR A 867 9.42 -10.17 45.38
C THR A 867 10.64 -10.97 45.83
N GLU A 868 10.85 -12.16 45.24
CA GLU A 868 11.95 -13.06 45.59
C GLU A 868 12.45 -13.83 44.35
N LEU A 869 13.78 -13.96 44.21
CA LEU A 869 14.44 -14.87 43.25
C LEU A 869 15.47 -15.71 43.99
N VAL A 870 15.48 -17.01 43.74
CA VAL A 870 16.39 -17.96 44.39
C VAL A 870 17.27 -18.64 43.34
N PHE A 871 18.57 -18.43 43.46
CA PHE A 871 19.58 -19.05 42.62
C PHE A 871 20.35 -20.11 43.40
N LYS A 872 20.78 -21.15 42.71
CA LYS A 872 21.64 -22.21 43.24
C LYS A 872 22.83 -22.41 42.29
N ASN A 873 23.92 -22.96 42.82
CA ASN A 873 25.11 -23.33 42.05
C ASN A 873 25.19 -24.87 41.93
N GLY A 874 25.18 -25.44 40.71
CA GLY A 874 25.46 -26.86 40.43
C GLY A 874 24.48 -27.60 39.49
N ASN A 875 24.90 -28.73 38.89
CA ASN A 875 24.06 -29.75 38.23
C ASN A 875 24.83 -31.09 38.05
N PRO A 876 24.33 -32.26 38.54
CA PRO A 876 23.16 -32.44 39.38
C PRO A 876 23.51 -32.12 40.84
N VAL A 877 22.50 -32.00 41.68
CA VAL A 877 22.56 -31.63 43.09
C VAL A 877 23.66 -32.39 43.85
N THR A 878 24.84 -31.79 44.03
CA THR A 878 25.81 -32.19 45.07
C THR A 878 26.13 -30.97 45.92
N SER A 879 25.16 -30.65 46.78
CA SER A 879 25.22 -30.05 48.13
C SER A 879 26.20 -28.95 48.56
N THR A 880 27.12 -28.41 47.76
CA THR A 880 27.91 -27.23 48.17
C THR A 880 28.23 -26.37 46.97
N ALA A 881 27.70 -25.14 46.93
CA ALA A 881 28.32 -24.13 46.07
C ALA A 881 29.77 -23.98 46.44
N ASP A 882 30.57 -23.57 45.48
CA ASP A 882 31.94 -23.23 45.74
C ASP A 882 32.07 -22.08 46.76
N ASP A 883 32.78 -22.32 47.85
CA ASP A 883 33.01 -21.37 48.95
C ASP A 883 33.74 -20.08 48.50
N ARG A 884 34.31 -20.06 47.29
CA ARG A 884 34.97 -18.87 46.73
C ARG A 884 33.98 -17.84 46.21
N ILE A 885 32.69 -18.15 46.06
CA ILE A 885 31.69 -17.15 45.67
C ILE A 885 31.45 -16.23 46.87
N ASN A 886 32.03 -15.04 46.82
CA ASN A 886 31.87 -14.03 47.86
C ASN A 886 30.42 -13.50 47.86
N THR A 887 29.97 -12.99 46.72
CA THR A 887 28.63 -12.44 46.56
C THR A 887 28.12 -12.63 45.13
N TYR A 888 26.81 -12.79 44.99
CA TYR A 888 26.15 -12.61 43.71
C TYR A 888 25.47 -11.26 43.66
N LYS A 889 25.52 -10.65 42.48
CA LYS A 889 24.84 -9.39 42.17
C LYS A 889 23.86 -9.61 41.04
N LEU A 890 22.64 -9.07 41.20
CA LEU A 890 21.57 -9.20 40.23
C LEU A 890 21.30 -7.85 39.56
N TYR A 891 21.34 -7.82 38.23
CA TYR A 891 21.15 -6.61 37.43
C TYR A 891 19.93 -6.71 36.52
N LYS A 892 19.32 -5.55 36.24
CA LYS A 892 18.44 -5.31 35.09
C LYS A 892 19.11 -4.27 34.20
N GLY A 893 19.64 -4.68 33.05
CA GLY A 893 20.53 -3.83 32.27
C GLY A 893 21.76 -3.42 33.09
N THR A 894 21.94 -2.11 33.31
CA THR A 894 23.01 -1.56 34.18
C THR A 894 22.57 -1.32 35.62
N THR A 895 21.27 -1.46 35.93
CA THR A 895 20.71 -1.18 37.26
C THR A 895 20.89 -2.39 38.17
N LEU A 896 21.57 -2.20 39.30
CA LEU A 896 21.67 -3.21 40.36
C LEU A 896 20.34 -3.35 41.10
N LEU A 897 19.75 -4.54 41.06
CA LEU A 897 18.52 -4.87 41.78
C LEU A 897 18.79 -5.27 43.24
N GLY A 898 19.88 -6.01 43.46
CA GLY A 898 20.32 -6.43 44.78
C GLY A 898 21.61 -7.25 44.76
N GLU A 899 22.21 -7.42 45.93
CA GLU A 899 23.39 -8.25 46.18
C GLU A 899 23.05 -9.23 47.30
N ALA A 900 23.52 -10.47 47.19
CA ALA A 900 23.26 -11.51 48.18
C ALA A 900 24.41 -12.53 48.21
N ASN A 901 24.79 -12.93 49.43
CA ASN A 901 25.80 -13.96 49.65
C ASN A 901 25.17 -15.36 49.59
N PRO A 902 25.85 -16.35 48.99
CA PRO A 902 25.39 -17.73 49.03
C PRO A 902 25.50 -18.33 50.45
N ILE A 903 24.47 -19.08 50.87
CA ILE A 903 24.45 -19.87 52.10
C ILE A 903 24.11 -21.32 51.73
N ASN A 904 25.00 -22.27 52.03
CA ASN A 904 24.85 -23.69 51.68
C ASN A 904 24.51 -23.91 50.19
N GLY A 905 25.09 -23.07 49.32
CA GLY A 905 24.88 -23.12 47.88
C GLY A 905 23.59 -22.53 47.33
N VAL A 906 22.81 -21.85 48.16
CA VAL A 906 21.59 -21.13 47.79
C VAL A 906 21.81 -19.63 47.97
N THR A 907 21.37 -18.84 47.01
CA THR A 907 21.38 -17.38 47.07
C THR A 907 19.97 -16.85 46.86
N THR A 908 19.44 -16.13 47.84
CA THR A 908 18.08 -15.57 47.79
C THR A 908 18.14 -14.05 47.70
N PHE A 909 17.57 -13.51 46.63
CA PHE A 909 17.38 -12.07 46.44
C PHE A 909 15.97 -11.68 46.85
N LYS A 910 15.84 -10.77 47.82
CA LYS A 910 14.56 -10.12 48.15
C LYS A 910 14.49 -8.77 47.44
N LEU A 911 13.57 -8.66 46.49
CA LEU A 911 13.54 -7.56 45.51
C LEU A 911 12.51 -6.48 45.83
N SER A 912 11.54 -6.74 46.71
CA SER A 912 10.42 -5.83 46.98
C SER A 912 9.69 -5.43 45.70
N ASP A 913 9.75 -4.17 45.27
CA ASP A 913 9.12 -3.60 44.07
C ASP A 913 10.12 -3.24 42.94
N LYS A 914 11.38 -3.68 43.08
CA LYS A 914 12.46 -3.32 42.15
C LYS A 914 12.40 -4.01 40.79
N LEU A 915 11.62 -5.08 40.65
CA LEU A 915 11.53 -5.88 39.43
C LEU A 915 10.08 -6.15 39.04
N ILE A 916 9.52 -5.23 38.26
CA ILE A 916 8.17 -5.34 37.71
C ILE A 916 8.26 -5.66 36.22
N VAL A 917 7.64 -6.77 35.82
CA VAL A 917 7.40 -7.12 34.42
C VAL A 917 5.94 -6.78 34.12
N LYS A 918 5.70 -5.92 33.13
CA LYS A 918 4.32 -5.55 32.75
C LYS A 918 3.59 -6.74 32.13
N ALA A 919 2.26 -6.73 32.20
CA ALA A 919 1.43 -7.76 31.59
C ALA A 919 1.76 -7.90 30.09
N ASN A 920 1.98 -9.14 29.65
CA ASN A 920 2.32 -9.49 28.27
C ASN A 920 3.63 -8.84 27.76
N SER A 921 4.61 -8.65 28.65
CA SER A 921 5.96 -8.17 28.31
C SER A 921 7.05 -9.05 28.92
N SER A 922 8.30 -8.80 28.54
CA SER A 922 9.47 -9.48 29.11
C SER A 922 10.53 -8.50 29.60
N GLU A 923 11.32 -8.94 30.58
CA GLU A 923 12.50 -8.24 31.09
C GLU A 923 13.67 -9.23 31.21
N VAL A 924 14.91 -8.75 31.01
CA VAL A 924 16.13 -9.56 31.16
C VAL A 924 16.86 -9.16 32.43
N ILE A 925 17.25 -10.17 33.20
CA ILE A 925 18.09 -10.03 34.38
C ILE A 925 19.43 -10.75 34.18
N THR A 926 20.49 -10.18 34.73
CA THR A 926 21.85 -10.73 34.65
C THR A 926 22.37 -11.03 36.05
N LEU A 927 22.84 -12.25 36.27
CA LEU A 927 23.48 -12.69 37.50
C LEU A 927 25.00 -12.64 37.33
N LYS A 928 25.67 -11.93 38.24
CA LYS A 928 27.13 -11.84 38.28
C LYS A 928 27.68 -12.36 39.60
N ALA A 929 28.77 -13.11 39.54
CA ALA A 929 29.51 -13.62 40.69
C ALA A 929 30.75 -12.76 40.96
N VAL A 930 30.94 -12.36 42.20
CA VAL A 930 32.22 -11.82 42.70
C VAL A 930 32.89 -12.92 43.51
N LEU A 931 34.16 -13.17 43.23
CA LEU A 931 34.91 -14.30 43.76
C LEU A 931 36.00 -13.83 44.75
N ASN A 932 36.25 -14.63 45.78
CA ASN A 932 37.39 -14.47 46.66
C ASN A 932 38.70 -14.81 45.91
N PRO A 933 39.81 -14.10 46.14
CA PRO A 933 41.12 -14.46 45.60
C PRO A 933 41.56 -15.89 45.97
N ILE A 934 42.38 -16.50 45.12
CA ILE A 934 42.92 -17.86 45.34
C ILE A 934 44.39 -17.79 45.73
N ASP A 935 44.70 -18.23 46.96
CA ASP A 935 46.07 -18.40 47.46
C ASP A 935 46.52 -19.88 47.54
N ASP A 936 45.58 -20.81 47.74
CA ASP A 936 45.83 -22.26 47.81
C ASP A 936 45.50 -22.94 46.47
N ARG A 937 46.44 -23.74 45.96
CA ARG A 937 46.30 -24.51 44.72
C ARG A 937 45.10 -25.47 44.69
N ASN A 938 44.64 -25.95 45.84
CA ASN A 938 43.47 -26.84 45.93
C ASN A 938 42.14 -26.12 45.62
N ASN A 939 42.19 -24.79 45.64
CA ASN A 939 41.08 -23.89 45.43
C ASN A 939 41.08 -23.28 44.03
N THR A 940 41.77 -23.86 43.03
CA THR A 940 41.56 -23.55 41.61
C THR A 940 40.75 -24.67 40.92
N ALA A 941 40.40 -24.50 39.65
CA ALA A 941 39.77 -25.51 38.79
C ALA A 941 38.40 -26.06 39.23
N LYS A 942 37.66 -25.38 40.12
CA LYS A 942 36.26 -25.72 40.39
C LYS A 942 35.31 -24.92 39.51
N THR A 943 34.06 -25.35 39.44
CA THR A 943 33.08 -24.82 38.49
C THR A 943 31.93 -24.09 39.17
N VAL A 944 31.35 -23.13 38.46
CA VAL A 944 30.10 -22.45 38.78
C VAL A 944 29.12 -22.68 37.65
N LYS A 945 27.92 -23.14 38.01
CA LYS A 945 26.79 -23.25 37.08
C LYS A 945 25.54 -22.74 37.79
N ALA A 946 25.21 -21.47 37.55
CA ALA A 946 24.07 -20.83 38.19
C ALA A 946 22.75 -21.32 37.59
N TYR A 947 21.73 -21.57 38.42
CA TYR A 947 20.38 -21.85 37.97
C TYR A 947 19.33 -21.18 38.85
N LEU A 948 18.27 -20.67 38.22
CA LEU A 948 17.11 -20.08 38.90
C LEU A 948 16.14 -21.21 39.28
N THR A 949 16.01 -21.50 40.58
CA THR A 949 15.23 -22.63 41.10
C THR A 949 13.84 -22.21 41.53
N ASP A 950 13.72 -21.08 42.22
CA ASP A 950 12.49 -20.66 42.86
C ASP A 950 12.33 -19.15 42.68
N TYR A 951 11.09 -18.69 42.57
CA TYR A 951 10.76 -17.28 42.52
C TYR A 951 9.37 -17.01 43.08
N LYS A 952 9.16 -15.79 43.56
CA LYS A 952 7.87 -15.29 44.02
C LYS A 952 7.54 -14.00 43.31
N TYR A 953 6.29 -13.84 42.92
CA TYR A 953 5.81 -12.59 42.32
C TYR A 953 4.39 -12.25 42.78
N LYS A 954 4.04 -10.98 42.70
CA LYS A 954 2.69 -10.45 42.93
C LYS A 954 2.12 -9.94 41.62
N GLY A 955 0.92 -10.39 41.28
CA GLY A 955 0.10 -9.82 40.20
C GLY A 955 -0.85 -8.75 40.70
N SER A 956 -1.86 -8.43 39.89
CA SER A 956 -2.91 -7.45 40.20
C SER A 956 -3.75 -7.83 41.42
N SER A 957 -3.85 -9.12 41.76
CA SER A 957 -4.53 -9.60 42.97
C SER A 957 -3.82 -9.19 44.27
N GLY A 958 -2.55 -8.79 44.20
CA GLY A 958 -1.69 -8.48 45.35
C GLY A 958 -1.24 -9.72 46.15
N ALA A 959 -1.81 -10.90 45.87
CA ALA A 959 -1.37 -12.17 46.44
C ALA A 959 0.00 -12.57 45.90
N GLU A 960 0.85 -13.12 46.77
CA GLU A 960 2.16 -13.62 46.38
C GLU A 960 2.02 -15.05 45.85
N VAL A 961 2.50 -15.27 44.63
CA VAL A 961 2.48 -16.56 43.93
C VAL A 961 3.88 -17.19 44.01
N PRO A 962 4.07 -18.26 44.80
CA PRO A 962 5.32 -18.99 44.84
C PRO A 962 5.43 -19.97 43.67
N VAL A 963 6.59 -19.99 43.03
CA VAL A 963 6.98 -21.00 42.04
C VAL A 963 8.30 -21.62 42.49
N SER A 964 8.32 -22.94 42.66
CA SER A 964 9.48 -23.67 43.19
C SER A 964 9.92 -24.82 42.27
N ASP A 965 11.08 -25.39 42.60
CA ASP A 965 11.62 -26.63 42.03
C ASP A 965 11.81 -26.59 40.51
N GLN A 966 12.20 -25.43 39.99
CA GLN A 966 12.52 -25.26 38.58
C GLN A 966 13.88 -25.90 38.26
N THR A 967 13.90 -26.79 37.27
CA THR A 967 15.07 -27.62 36.93
C THR A 967 15.59 -27.40 35.51
N THR A 968 15.15 -26.37 34.80
CA THR A 968 15.47 -26.16 33.38
C THR A 968 16.18 -24.83 33.08
N PHE A 969 16.34 -23.95 34.07
CA PHE A 969 16.86 -22.60 33.87
C PHE A 969 18.32 -22.49 34.32
N PHE A 970 19.26 -22.89 33.45
CA PHE A 970 20.69 -22.90 33.76
C PHE A 970 21.48 -21.87 32.95
N GLY A 971 22.47 -21.26 33.58
CA GLY A 971 23.64 -20.72 32.90
C GLY A 971 24.59 -21.81 32.43
N ASN A 972 25.60 -21.41 31.66
CA ASN A 972 26.68 -22.30 31.24
C ASN A 972 27.68 -22.55 32.37
N THR A 973 28.53 -23.57 32.21
CA THR A 973 29.55 -23.93 33.20
C THR A 973 30.73 -22.97 33.10
N MET A 974 30.99 -22.23 34.18
CA MET A 974 32.15 -21.35 34.29
C MET A 974 33.22 -22.01 35.15
N GLU A 975 34.47 -22.00 34.71
CA GLU A 975 35.59 -22.55 35.48
C GLU A 975 36.31 -21.43 36.24
N ILE A 976 36.46 -21.58 37.55
CA ILE A 976 37.14 -20.59 38.39
C ILE A 976 38.64 -20.87 38.38
N ARG A 977 39.42 -19.87 37.97
CA ARG A 977 40.89 -19.90 37.94
C ARG A 977 41.50 -18.68 38.62
N LYS A 978 42.75 -18.82 39.10
CA LYS A 978 43.54 -17.74 39.70
C LYS A 978 44.04 -16.75 38.64
N THR A 979 44.51 -17.29 37.52
CA THR A 979 44.97 -16.55 36.34
C THR A 979 44.54 -17.31 35.07
N MET A 980 44.70 -16.70 33.89
CA MET A 980 44.50 -17.40 32.61
C MET A 980 45.34 -16.77 31.51
N PRO A 981 45.76 -17.54 30.49
CA PRO A 981 46.28 -16.98 29.26
C PRO A 981 45.15 -16.44 28.38
N LEU A 982 45.31 -15.22 27.88
CA LEU A 982 44.49 -14.66 26.82
C LEU A 982 45.28 -14.69 25.51
N PHE A 983 44.75 -15.40 24.52
CA PHE A 983 45.34 -15.50 23.18
C PHE A 983 44.77 -14.42 22.27
N ALA A 984 45.59 -13.82 21.42
CA ALA A 984 45.14 -12.93 20.36
C ALA A 984 45.96 -13.13 19.08
N ALA A 985 45.31 -13.05 17.92
CA ALA A 985 45.97 -13.16 16.63
C ALA A 985 46.88 -11.93 16.38
N VAL A 986 48.01 -12.16 15.72
CA VAL A 986 48.90 -11.11 15.22
C VAL A 986 49.20 -11.40 13.76
N THR A 987 49.20 -10.38 12.91
CA THR A 987 49.56 -10.54 11.50
C THR A 987 51.04 -10.97 11.37
N PRO A 988 51.35 -12.09 10.70
CA PRO A 988 52.73 -12.48 10.39
C PRO A 988 53.43 -11.49 9.44
N GLU A 989 54.76 -11.48 9.41
CA GLU A 989 55.51 -10.65 8.45
C GLU A 989 55.61 -11.34 7.07
N GLU A 990 55.20 -10.64 5.99
CA GLU A 990 55.23 -11.15 4.61
C GLU A 990 56.63 -11.04 3.97
N LEU A 991 57.58 -11.86 4.41
CA LEU A 991 58.88 -12.03 3.73
C LEU A 991 59.02 -13.47 3.25
N LEU A 992 58.85 -13.70 1.94
CA LEU A 992 59.22 -14.96 1.28
C LEU A 992 60.75 -15.13 1.39
N LYS A 993 61.21 -15.98 2.31
CA LYS A 993 62.62 -16.39 2.40
C LYS A 993 62.70 -17.90 2.22
N LEU A 994 63.46 -18.36 1.23
CA LEU A 994 63.78 -19.79 1.11
C LEU A 994 64.41 -20.30 2.42
N GLY A 995 63.70 -21.20 3.12
CA GLY A 995 64.23 -22.05 4.19
C GLY A 995 63.50 -22.02 5.55
N ALA A 996 62.70 -20.99 5.88
CA ALA A 996 61.83 -20.99 7.07
C ALA A 996 60.82 -19.83 7.05
N ASP A 997 59.55 -20.14 6.83
CA ASP A 997 58.49 -19.17 6.63
C ASP A 997 57.60 -19.04 7.88
N GLU A 998 57.16 -17.83 8.20
CA GLU A 998 56.18 -17.59 9.28
C GLU A 998 54.80 -18.10 8.85
N LEU A 999 54.23 -19.02 9.63
CA LEU A 999 52.93 -19.62 9.36
C LEU A 999 51.81 -19.08 10.23
N LEU A 1000 52.11 -18.70 11.48
CA LEU A 1000 51.14 -18.10 12.39
C LEU A 1000 51.87 -17.25 13.43
N LYS A 1001 51.32 -16.08 13.76
CA LYS A 1001 51.82 -15.21 14.83
C LYS A 1001 50.67 -14.86 15.77
N PHE A 1002 50.92 -14.90 17.07
CA PHE A 1002 49.91 -14.66 18.08
C PHE A 1002 50.54 -14.10 19.35
N THR A 1003 49.77 -13.42 20.20
CA THR A 1003 50.19 -13.07 21.56
C THR A 1003 49.54 -13.97 22.59
N VAL A 1004 50.22 -14.11 23.72
CA VAL A 1004 49.65 -14.63 24.96
C VAL A 1004 49.87 -13.61 26.06
N THR A 1005 48.79 -13.18 26.68
CA THR A 1005 48.79 -12.27 27.83
C THR A 1005 48.41 -13.04 29.09
N ALA A 1006 49.21 -12.95 30.15
CA ALA A 1006 48.80 -13.45 31.46
C ALA A 1006 47.93 -12.41 32.17
N ASP A 1007 46.95 -12.85 32.96
CA ASP A 1007 46.18 -11.93 33.78
C ASP A 1007 47.09 -11.17 34.76
N SER A 1008 46.66 -9.96 35.14
CA SER A 1008 47.30 -9.15 36.19
C SER A 1008 47.46 -9.85 37.55
N ASN A 1009 46.68 -10.90 37.81
CA ASN A 1009 46.69 -11.64 39.08
C ASN A 1009 47.96 -12.46 39.29
N GLU A 1010 48.41 -13.23 38.30
CA GLU A 1010 49.53 -14.16 38.45
C GLU A 1010 50.12 -14.61 37.11
N ASP A 1011 51.37 -15.06 37.14
CA ASP A 1011 52.08 -15.64 36.01
C ASP A 1011 51.36 -16.87 35.41
N VAL A 1012 51.45 -17.02 34.09
CA VAL A 1012 51.00 -18.21 33.36
C VAL A 1012 52.21 -18.93 32.78
N VAL A 1013 52.32 -20.24 32.98
CA VAL A 1013 53.36 -21.05 32.33
C VAL A 1013 52.73 -21.88 31.22
N LEU A 1014 53.05 -21.58 29.97
CA LEU A 1014 52.63 -22.39 28.82
C LEU A 1014 53.48 -23.67 28.80
N THR A 1015 52.84 -24.84 28.80
CA THR A 1015 53.54 -26.14 28.84
C THR A 1015 53.38 -26.92 27.53
N LYS A 1016 52.28 -26.70 26.80
CA LYS A 1016 52.06 -27.29 25.48
C LYS A 1016 51.23 -26.39 24.57
N ILE A 1017 51.61 -26.32 23.30
CA ILE A 1017 50.82 -25.72 22.23
C ILE A 1017 50.91 -26.60 20.98
N LYS A 1018 49.76 -26.99 20.45
CA LYS A 1018 49.63 -27.77 19.22
C LYS A 1018 48.79 -27.02 18.20
N PHE A 1019 49.21 -27.11 16.94
CA PHE A 1019 48.55 -26.47 15.81
C PHE A 1019 47.98 -27.54 14.87
N ALA A 1020 46.79 -27.27 14.32
CA ALA A 1020 46.27 -27.99 13.17
C ALA A 1020 46.79 -27.31 11.91
N VAL A 1021 47.46 -28.07 11.03
CA VAL A 1021 47.95 -27.58 9.75
C VAL A 1021 47.27 -28.38 8.64
N THR A 1022 46.57 -27.68 7.75
CA THR A 1022 45.87 -28.28 6.60
C THR A 1022 46.25 -27.54 5.31
N GLY A 1023 46.12 -28.21 4.16
CA GLY A 1023 46.46 -27.64 2.85
C GLY A 1023 45.85 -28.43 1.69
N THR A 1024 45.98 -27.90 0.48
CA THR A 1024 45.51 -28.53 -0.77
C THR A 1024 46.66 -29.29 -1.45
N GLY A 1025 46.54 -30.60 -1.69
CA GLY A 1025 47.59 -31.43 -2.33
C GLY A 1025 48.80 -31.74 -1.41
N ALA A 1026 49.69 -32.66 -1.82
CA ALA A 1026 50.75 -33.25 -0.99
C ALA A 1026 51.96 -32.34 -0.67
N ALA A 1027 51.71 -31.13 -0.18
CA ALA A 1027 52.76 -30.22 0.29
C ALA A 1027 53.15 -30.57 1.75
N SER A 1028 54.39 -31.02 1.97
CA SER A 1028 54.91 -31.32 3.31
C SER A 1028 55.63 -30.09 3.88
N THR A 1029 54.90 -29.26 4.63
CA THR A 1029 55.54 -28.36 5.60
C THR A 1029 56.23 -29.21 6.66
N THR A 1030 57.52 -28.98 6.85
CA THR A 1030 58.37 -29.76 7.75
C THR A 1030 59.15 -28.83 8.68
N ASP A 1031 59.89 -29.36 9.64
CA ASP A 1031 60.77 -28.59 10.52
C ASP A 1031 60.08 -27.40 11.23
N TYR A 1032 58.95 -27.68 11.88
CA TYR A 1032 58.22 -26.69 12.66
C TYR A 1032 59.04 -26.21 13.86
N LYS A 1033 59.07 -24.89 14.05
CA LYS A 1033 59.76 -24.19 15.14
C LYS A 1033 58.82 -23.16 15.73
N LEU A 1034 58.69 -23.14 17.04
CA LEU A 1034 57.96 -22.11 17.78
C LEU A 1034 58.96 -21.10 18.35
N TYR A 1035 58.68 -19.82 18.22
CA TYR A 1035 59.50 -18.74 18.76
C TYR A 1035 58.72 -17.92 19.79
N ASP A 1036 59.38 -17.52 20.87
CA ASP A 1036 58.98 -16.44 21.79
C ASP A 1036 59.88 -15.23 21.48
N GLY A 1037 59.29 -14.21 20.83
CA GLY A 1037 60.05 -13.13 20.22
C GLY A 1037 61.06 -13.66 19.19
N SER A 1038 62.35 -13.45 19.44
CA SER A 1038 63.45 -13.94 18.59
C SER A 1038 64.04 -15.28 19.06
N THR A 1039 63.60 -15.82 20.21
CA THR A 1039 64.17 -17.03 20.81
C THR A 1039 63.31 -18.24 20.45
N GLN A 1040 63.92 -19.29 19.87
CA GLN A 1040 63.21 -20.54 19.63
C GLN A 1040 62.87 -21.22 20.96
N VAL A 1041 61.63 -21.65 21.13
CA VAL A 1041 61.13 -22.39 22.30
C VAL A 1041 60.87 -23.85 21.90
N GLY A 1042 61.48 -24.79 22.62
CA GLY A 1042 61.47 -26.22 22.27
C GLY A 1042 62.39 -26.58 21.10
N SER A 1043 62.38 -27.85 20.70
CA SER A 1043 63.14 -28.36 19.54
C SER A 1043 62.37 -28.18 18.24
N THR A 1044 63.08 -28.25 17.11
CA THR A 1044 62.46 -28.41 15.79
C THR A 1044 61.75 -29.76 15.71
N ILE A 1045 60.51 -29.80 15.20
CA ILE A 1045 59.67 -31.00 15.15
C ILE A 1045 58.98 -31.18 13.80
N THR A 1046 58.63 -32.42 13.44
CA THR A 1046 58.01 -32.76 12.15
C THR A 1046 56.48 -32.59 12.13
N THR A 1047 55.87 -32.54 13.31
CA THR A 1047 54.45 -32.23 13.50
C THR A 1047 54.36 -31.08 14.50
N PRO A 1048 53.51 -30.06 14.30
CA PRO A 1048 53.51 -28.86 15.14
C PRO A 1048 52.79 -29.08 16.47
N ASP A 1049 53.30 -30.02 17.27
CA ASP A 1049 52.89 -30.34 18.64
C ASP A 1049 54.06 -30.06 19.61
N PHE A 1050 54.10 -28.85 20.16
CA PHE A 1050 55.17 -28.39 21.04
C PHE A 1050 54.81 -28.69 22.49
N SER A 1051 55.34 -29.78 23.04
CA SER A 1051 55.16 -30.17 24.44
C SER A 1051 56.42 -29.92 25.28
N GLY A 1052 56.23 -29.63 26.57
CA GLY A 1052 57.33 -29.38 27.51
C GLY A 1052 58.05 -28.04 27.32
N ILE A 1053 57.40 -27.04 26.69
CA ILE A 1053 58.03 -25.74 26.37
C ILE A 1053 58.29 -24.87 27.61
N ASN A 1054 57.48 -25.03 28.66
CA ASN A 1054 57.59 -24.36 29.97
C ASN A 1054 57.92 -22.85 29.88
N VAL A 1055 57.16 -22.12 29.05
CA VAL A 1055 57.38 -20.68 28.83
C VAL A 1055 56.52 -19.87 29.80
N THR A 1056 57.16 -19.14 30.72
CA THR A 1056 56.47 -18.22 31.62
C THR A 1056 56.10 -16.91 30.91
N VAL A 1057 54.83 -16.53 30.97
CA VAL A 1057 54.30 -15.20 30.69
C VAL A 1057 54.03 -14.54 32.04
N GLY A 1058 54.82 -13.49 32.37
CA GLY A 1058 54.69 -12.82 33.67
C GLY A 1058 53.34 -12.11 33.82
N LYS A 1059 52.85 -11.98 35.05
CA LYS A 1059 51.54 -11.39 35.38
C LYS A 1059 51.33 -10.02 34.73
N GLY A 1060 50.21 -9.86 34.03
CA GLY A 1060 49.87 -8.65 33.28
C GLY A 1060 50.77 -8.33 32.08
N LEU A 1061 51.75 -9.18 31.76
CA LEU A 1061 52.63 -9.03 30.61
C LEU A 1061 52.13 -9.83 29.41
N ILE A 1062 52.62 -9.45 28.24
CA ILE A 1062 52.29 -10.04 26.95
C ILE A 1062 53.57 -10.62 26.35
N LYS A 1063 53.49 -11.84 25.82
CA LYS A 1063 54.52 -12.44 24.97
C LYS A 1063 53.99 -12.67 23.56
N THR A 1064 54.86 -12.54 22.56
CA THR A 1064 54.51 -12.74 21.15
C THR A 1064 55.17 -14.02 20.66
N PHE A 1065 54.34 -14.92 20.14
CA PHE A 1065 54.77 -16.21 19.62
C PHE A 1065 54.65 -16.24 18.10
N THR A 1066 55.63 -16.88 17.45
CA THR A 1066 55.62 -17.11 16.01
C THR A 1066 55.89 -18.58 15.71
N LEU A 1067 54.96 -19.23 15.01
CA LEU A 1067 55.17 -20.55 14.41
C LEU A 1067 55.82 -20.39 13.04
N LYS A 1068 56.95 -21.07 12.83
CA LYS A 1068 57.65 -21.15 11.54
C LYS A 1068 57.78 -22.59 11.10
N ALA A 1069 57.86 -22.84 9.80
CA ALA A 1069 58.15 -24.15 9.23
C ALA A 1069 59.00 -24.01 7.96
N ASP A 1070 59.70 -25.08 7.57
CA ASP A 1070 60.26 -25.19 6.23
C ASP A 1070 59.13 -25.44 5.23
N THR A 1071 59.05 -24.54 4.25
CA THR A 1071 58.03 -24.53 3.19
C THR A 1071 58.67 -24.62 1.81
N SER A 1072 59.96 -24.97 1.72
CA SER A 1072 60.69 -25.13 0.46
C SER A 1072 60.05 -26.12 -0.52
N ASN A 1073 59.29 -27.08 0.01
CA ASN A 1073 58.55 -28.10 -0.75
C ASN A 1073 57.07 -27.75 -1.00
N VAL A 1074 56.62 -26.55 -0.63
CA VAL A 1074 55.25 -26.07 -0.92
C VAL A 1074 55.24 -25.42 -2.31
N ALA A 1075 54.38 -25.91 -3.21
CA ALA A 1075 54.26 -25.35 -4.55
C ALA A 1075 53.62 -23.94 -4.53
N LYS A 1076 54.00 -23.10 -5.50
CA LYS A 1076 53.67 -21.65 -5.62
C LYS A 1076 52.21 -21.32 -5.94
N ASP A 1077 51.33 -22.30 -5.83
CA ASP A 1077 49.90 -22.21 -6.10
C ASP A 1077 49.06 -22.85 -4.97
N LEU A 1078 49.70 -23.30 -3.90
CA LEU A 1078 49.06 -24.01 -2.80
C LEU A 1078 48.90 -23.12 -1.57
N LYS A 1079 47.93 -23.50 -0.74
CA LYS A 1079 47.59 -22.83 0.51
C LYS A 1079 47.96 -23.70 1.70
N VAL A 1080 48.51 -23.07 2.74
CA VAL A 1080 48.69 -23.67 4.06
C VAL A 1080 47.80 -22.92 5.05
N PHE A 1081 46.89 -23.65 5.68
CA PHE A 1081 46.03 -23.16 6.75
C PHE A 1081 46.59 -23.66 8.08
N VAL A 1082 46.89 -22.76 8.99
CA VAL A 1082 47.30 -23.09 10.36
C VAL A 1082 46.25 -22.59 11.32
N THR A 1083 45.81 -23.46 12.22
CA THR A 1083 44.85 -23.13 13.27
C THR A 1083 45.39 -23.54 14.63
N LEU A 1084 45.37 -22.61 15.58
CA LEU A 1084 45.47 -22.87 17.01
C LEU A 1084 44.04 -22.95 17.57
N ASP A 1085 43.64 -24.13 18.04
CA ASP A 1085 42.28 -24.39 18.53
C ASP A 1085 42.32 -25.07 19.92
N LYS A 1086 41.25 -24.87 20.68
CA LYS A 1086 40.96 -25.56 21.94
C LYS A 1086 40.00 -26.75 21.79
N ALA A 1087 39.54 -27.06 20.57
CA ALA A 1087 38.57 -28.13 20.30
C ALA A 1087 38.98 -29.50 20.86
N THR A 1088 40.28 -29.84 20.83
CA THR A 1088 40.82 -31.06 21.44
C THR A 1088 41.40 -30.75 22.82
N PRO A 1089 40.85 -31.28 23.93
CA PRO A 1089 41.43 -31.11 25.25
C PRO A 1089 42.88 -31.60 25.29
N GLY A 1090 43.80 -30.72 25.71
CA GLY A 1090 45.22 -31.01 25.84
C GLY A 1090 46.08 -30.66 24.61
N ASP A 1091 45.50 -30.07 23.57
CA ASP A 1091 46.28 -29.45 22.47
C ASP A 1091 46.90 -28.12 22.91
N ILE A 1092 46.30 -27.45 23.90
CA ILE A 1092 46.90 -26.36 24.66
C ILE A 1092 46.92 -26.77 26.12
N THR A 1093 48.09 -26.74 26.76
CA THR A 1093 48.21 -26.89 28.22
C THR A 1093 49.05 -25.78 28.81
N TRP A 1094 48.65 -25.37 30.01
CA TRP A 1094 49.30 -24.30 30.75
C TRP A 1094 49.17 -24.55 32.25
N GLU A 1095 49.93 -23.80 33.04
CA GLU A 1095 50.08 -23.97 34.47
C GLU A 1095 49.83 -22.64 35.20
N GLU A 1096 49.09 -22.72 36.29
CA GLU A 1096 48.93 -21.64 37.27
C GLU A 1096 50.08 -21.70 38.29
N VAL A 1097 50.75 -20.57 38.52
CA VAL A 1097 51.88 -20.48 39.46
C VAL A 1097 51.39 -20.18 40.88
N PHE A 1098 51.96 -20.88 41.87
CA PHE A 1098 51.69 -20.67 43.29
C PHE A 1098 52.98 -20.44 44.08
N VAL A 1099 52.88 -19.60 45.13
CA VAL A 1099 54.01 -19.14 45.95
C VAL A 1099 54.66 -20.30 46.74
N ASP A 1100 53.91 -21.37 46.99
CA ASP A 1100 54.38 -22.60 47.63
C ASP A 1100 55.21 -23.51 46.70
N GLY A 1101 55.47 -23.06 45.46
CA GLY A 1101 56.32 -23.72 44.48
C GLY A 1101 55.64 -24.85 43.70
N GLY A 1102 54.34 -25.06 43.85
CA GLY A 1102 53.64 -26.11 43.11
C GLY A 1102 52.59 -25.59 42.13
N ASN A 1103 52.84 -25.84 40.85
CA ASN A 1103 51.96 -25.41 39.77
C ASN A 1103 50.75 -26.33 39.61
N VAL A 1104 49.63 -25.79 39.12
CA VAL A 1104 48.45 -26.58 38.73
C VAL A 1104 48.32 -26.57 37.22
N SER A 1105 48.49 -27.74 36.60
CA SER A 1105 48.36 -27.91 35.16
C SER A 1105 46.89 -27.97 34.73
N THR A 1106 46.60 -27.40 33.55
CA THR A 1106 45.28 -27.39 32.95
C THR A 1106 45.36 -27.40 31.42
N ASN A 1107 44.22 -27.72 30.79
CA ASN A 1107 44.09 -27.73 29.33
C ASN A 1107 43.34 -26.48 28.81
N GLY A 1108 43.29 -26.34 27.50
CA GLY A 1108 42.70 -25.18 26.83
C GLY A 1108 41.18 -25.12 26.73
N ALA A 1109 40.41 -26.12 27.22
CA ALA A 1109 38.99 -26.28 26.88
C ALA A 1109 38.11 -25.04 27.18
N TYR A 1110 38.40 -24.32 28.28
CA TYR A 1110 37.65 -23.15 28.74
C TYR A 1110 38.30 -21.80 28.37
N LEU A 1111 39.37 -21.80 27.57
CA LEU A 1111 39.98 -20.57 27.08
C LEU A 1111 39.02 -19.81 26.16
N LYS A 1112 39.03 -18.48 26.27
CA LYS A 1112 38.26 -17.59 25.40
C LYS A 1112 39.09 -17.22 24.17
N VAL A 1113 38.45 -16.74 23.09
CA VAL A 1113 39.11 -16.13 21.92
C VAL A 1113 39.83 -17.12 20.96
N LEU A 1114 39.65 -18.43 21.15
CA LEU A 1114 40.10 -19.48 20.21
C LEU A 1114 38.90 -20.04 19.42
N PRO A 1115 39.09 -20.48 18.16
CA PRO A 1115 40.36 -20.67 17.45
C PRO A 1115 40.99 -19.40 16.89
N ILE A 1116 42.31 -19.43 16.70
CA ILE A 1116 43.07 -18.45 15.90
C ILE A 1116 43.59 -19.17 14.66
N SER A 1117 43.23 -18.68 13.47
CA SER A 1117 43.63 -19.27 12.20
C SER A 1117 44.34 -18.27 11.30
N TYR A 1118 45.28 -18.76 10.50
CA TYR A 1118 45.94 -17.99 9.44
C TYR A 1118 46.06 -18.83 8.17
N GLU A 1119 45.70 -18.24 7.03
CA GLU A 1119 45.92 -18.80 5.70
C GLU A 1119 47.16 -18.15 5.10
N LYS A 1120 48.17 -18.96 4.77
CA LYS A 1120 49.33 -18.53 3.99
C LYS A 1120 49.25 -19.05 2.56
N LYS A 1121 49.37 -18.15 1.60
CA LYS A 1121 49.46 -18.43 0.17
C LYS A 1121 50.94 -18.37 -0.26
N TYR A 1122 51.38 -19.34 -1.04
CA TYR A 1122 52.76 -19.50 -1.51
C TYR A 1122 52.92 -19.17 -2.98
#